data_AF-A0A935J0F7-F1
#
_entry.id   AF-A0A935J0F7-F1
#
_cell.length_a   1.000
_cell.length_b   1.000
_cell.length_c   1.000
_cell.angle_alpha   90.00
_cell.angle_beta   90.00
_cell.angle_gamma   90.00
#
_symmetry.space_group_name_H-M   'P 1'
#
loop_
_entity.id
_entity.type
_entity.pdbx_description
1 polymer ?
#
loop_
_entity_poly.entity_id
_entity_poly.type
_entity_poly.pdbx_seq_one_letter_code
_entity_poly.pdbx_strand_id
1 'polypeptide(L)'
;MANTLIGLQDIIDKEPSIEYIVVQGDTNTALSCANLSKLNKLKLVHIEAGLRSFDLEDPFPEEFNRVIASKVAYFHFAPTLTSKRNLINEGVNENKILVVGNTGIDALKYFSSGSSLNIKNENADVLITLHRRENTTNNYLVLIEILTGLARANPHLKFLWVVHPNNRENVLSNFPESENVKVIDPIAYHDFISLYKTVKTVITDSGGVTEEAVELGIPVVVFREKTERVEPLEMDYPMVVTIDKKKIENFFEENIERKNEACYSYGNGKTSIAIVNWFRKELFPEVYDTVIIGGGPAGTGLLLKSFKDGGTNKLLTQRIAIIERSSSLIKGTITSFAVNSDTFSDVFLECLEGETGKFINNERLAREIEFLRGFKGRSIPLCELNEYYEKLGALLKDSLTERNLCDFYMNSVARRVEKERSHFKIFINSDERFIIAKKTVIATGGSSKEFNLEKLNFGEDVSLKNYSSRFLSSDKLLRSGIEEILSSSLKKTPKVVILGGSHSAFSAAHYLLNNREYAFGPENIKIWSRSLPKLYFPTKEEANESGYNDFNDKDICPVTHKVYRLAGLRMDGRDVYMRMLALSGMEKENRVMLKIFGKNKSEIEKDLSEATVIIVAFGYKLNIVPFYNERNEAILFKGEKTGHWVNDNCELLDEDGSVISNVYATGLATGFIPSGELGGEPSFQGQTNGIWYYQNAIADRIISRL
;
A
#
# COMPACT_ATOMS: atom_id res chain seq x y z
N MET A 1 19.44 27.85 -30.73
CA MET A 1 18.35 26.85 -30.72
C MET A 1 18.57 25.77 -31.78
N ALA A 2 18.68 26.12 -33.08
CA ALA A 2 18.90 25.13 -34.16
C ALA A 2 20.06 24.14 -33.88
N ASN A 3 21.24 24.66 -33.51
CA ASN A 3 22.39 23.80 -33.17
C ASN A 3 22.13 22.88 -31.97
N THR A 4 21.36 23.35 -30.98
CA THR A 4 20.97 22.54 -29.80
C THR A 4 20.07 21.38 -30.22
N LEU A 5 19.09 21.65 -31.09
CA LEU A 5 18.18 20.62 -31.61
C LEU A 5 18.94 19.55 -32.39
N ILE A 6 19.82 19.96 -33.31
CA ILE A 6 20.62 19.04 -34.12
C ILE A 6 21.53 18.19 -33.23
N GLY A 7 22.29 18.81 -32.32
CA GLY A 7 23.20 18.08 -31.46
C GLY A 7 22.52 17.11 -30.50
N LEU A 8 21.33 17.45 -29.99
CA LEU A 8 20.54 16.53 -29.15
C LEU A 8 19.91 15.40 -29.96
N GLN A 9 19.45 15.65 -31.19
CA GLN A 9 18.94 14.59 -32.07
C GLN A 9 20.04 13.56 -32.37
N ASP A 10 21.27 14.01 -32.64
CA ASP A 10 22.41 13.10 -32.87
C ASP A 10 22.69 12.17 -31.68
N ILE A 11 22.42 12.63 -30.44
CA ILE A 11 22.54 11.80 -29.23
C ILE A 11 21.41 10.78 -29.17
N ILE A 12 20.17 11.21 -29.41
CA ILE A 12 18.99 10.34 -29.42
C ILE A 12 19.13 9.23 -30.46
N ASP A 13 19.62 9.56 -31.65
CA ASP A 13 19.80 8.60 -32.75
C ASP A 13 20.89 7.56 -32.45
N LYS A 14 21.93 7.94 -31.69
CA LYS A 14 23.02 7.04 -31.27
C LYS A 14 22.63 6.13 -30.11
N GLU A 15 21.69 6.56 -29.28
CA GLU A 15 21.28 5.87 -28.05
C GLU A 15 19.78 5.55 -28.07
N PRO A 16 19.34 4.55 -28.85
CA PRO A 16 17.92 4.20 -28.99
C PRO A 16 17.29 3.65 -27.71
N SER A 17 18.09 3.40 -26.66
CA SER A 17 17.63 2.97 -25.33
C SER A 17 17.07 4.12 -24.48
N ILE A 18 17.24 5.37 -24.91
CA ILE A 18 16.70 6.53 -24.21
C ILE A 18 15.18 6.51 -24.29
N GLU A 19 14.51 6.45 -23.14
CA GLU A 19 13.04 6.55 -23.04
C GLU A 19 12.57 7.89 -22.45
N TYR A 20 13.44 8.56 -21.69
CA TYR A 20 13.13 9.78 -20.93
C TYR A 20 14.15 10.88 -21.20
N ILE A 21 13.67 12.12 -21.28
CA ILE A 21 14.50 13.33 -21.29
C ILE A 21 14.14 14.15 -20.06
N VAL A 22 15.13 14.47 -19.23
CA VAL A 22 14.94 15.30 -18.03
C VAL A 22 15.45 16.71 -18.32
N VAL A 23 14.61 17.71 -18.08
CA VAL A 23 14.93 19.14 -18.26
C VAL A 23 14.65 19.92 -17.00
N GLN A 24 15.32 21.05 -16.83
CA GLN A 24 15.11 21.97 -15.71
C GLN A 24 14.73 23.36 -16.22
N GLY A 25 13.74 23.97 -15.56
CA GLY A 25 13.43 25.38 -15.70
C GLY A 25 12.85 25.77 -17.05
N ASP A 26 13.32 26.89 -17.60
CA ASP A 26 12.62 27.72 -18.59
C ASP A 26 13.51 28.20 -19.74
N THR A 27 14.65 27.54 -19.92
CA THR A 27 15.65 27.93 -20.91
C THR A 27 15.29 27.47 -22.32
N ASN A 28 15.96 28.03 -23.32
CA ASN A 28 15.84 27.58 -24.71
C ASN A 28 16.28 26.11 -24.89
N THR A 29 17.14 25.57 -24.01
CA THR A 29 17.50 24.15 -24.04
C THR A 29 16.34 23.28 -23.55
N ALA A 30 15.64 23.69 -22.49
CA ALA A 30 14.41 23.03 -22.03
C ALA A 30 13.34 23.00 -23.14
N LEU A 31 13.12 24.13 -23.83
CA LEU A 31 12.22 24.19 -24.99
C LEU A 31 12.67 23.27 -26.13
N SER A 32 13.98 23.20 -26.41
CA SER A 32 14.52 22.33 -27.48
C SER A 32 14.28 20.85 -27.16
N CYS A 33 14.57 20.44 -25.92
CA CYS A 33 14.30 19.10 -25.42
C CYS A 33 12.81 18.75 -25.43
N ALA A 34 11.93 19.70 -25.08
CA ALA A 34 10.49 19.50 -25.17
C ALA A 34 10.06 19.16 -26.61
N ASN A 35 10.50 19.94 -27.60
CA ASN A 35 10.21 19.65 -29.00
C ASN A 35 10.74 18.28 -29.45
N LEU A 36 12.00 17.97 -29.14
CA LEU A 36 12.61 16.69 -29.52
C LEU A 36 11.92 15.50 -28.86
N SER A 37 11.52 15.62 -27.59
CA SER A 37 10.81 14.55 -26.90
C SER A 37 9.51 14.20 -27.62
N LYS A 38 8.76 15.20 -28.10
CA LYS A 38 7.52 14.99 -28.83
C LYS A 38 7.75 14.35 -30.20
N LEU A 39 8.75 14.84 -30.94
CA LEU A 39 9.08 14.35 -32.28
C LEU A 39 9.55 12.88 -32.26
N ASN A 40 10.33 12.51 -31.25
CA ASN A 40 10.89 11.16 -31.09
C ASN A 40 10.02 10.24 -30.23
N LYS A 41 8.83 10.68 -29.79
CA LYS A 41 7.93 9.95 -28.89
C LYS A 41 8.57 9.52 -27.55
N LEU A 42 9.49 10.34 -27.04
CA LEU A 42 10.13 10.17 -25.74
C LEU A 42 9.32 10.87 -24.64
N LYS A 43 9.47 10.41 -23.40
CA LYS A 43 8.78 11.00 -22.25
C LYS A 43 9.62 12.14 -21.66
N LEU A 44 9.10 13.37 -21.70
CA LEU A 44 9.75 14.52 -21.08
C LEU A 44 9.43 14.59 -19.58
N VAL A 45 10.44 14.85 -18.77
CA VAL A 45 10.30 15.12 -17.33
C VAL A 45 10.76 16.56 -17.09
N HIS A 46 9.89 17.37 -16.49
CA HIS A 46 10.16 18.79 -16.25
C HIS A 46 10.38 19.05 -14.77
N ILE A 47 11.64 19.34 -14.41
CA ILE A 47 12.06 19.82 -13.09
C ILE A 47 11.85 21.33 -13.02
N GLU A 48 11.38 21.82 -11.87
CA GLU A 48 11.01 23.24 -11.66
C GLU A 48 9.78 23.63 -12.50
N ALA A 49 8.83 22.71 -12.62
CA ALA A 49 7.64 22.91 -13.43
C ALA A 49 6.58 23.76 -12.72
N GLY A 50 5.90 24.63 -13.47
CA GLY A 50 4.67 25.30 -13.01
C GLY A 50 4.81 26.74 -12.50
N LEU A 51 6.01 27.32 -12.44
CA LEU A 51 6.16 28.78 -12.24
C LEU A 51 5.51 29.53 -13.39
N ARG A 52 4.85 30.67 -13.13
CA ARG A 52 4.16 31.48 -14.16
C ARG A 52 4.23 32.97 -13.83
N SER A 53 4.49 33.79 -14.84
CA SER A 53 4.16 35.22 -14.84
C SER A 53 2.81 35.50 -15.49
N PHE A 54 2.31 34.57 -16.32
CA PHE A 54 1.15 34.71 -17.20
C PHE A 54 1.29 35.81 -18.27
N ASP A 55 2.53 36.25 -18.52
CA ASP A 55 2.88 37.26 -19.51
C ASP A 55 3.99 36.71 -20.42
N LEU A 56 3.65 36.34 -21.66
CA LEU A 56 4.58 35.69 -22.58
C LEU A 56 5.76 36.58 -22.99
N GLU A 57 5.62 37.90 -22.80
CA GLU A 57 6.65 38.90 -23.12
C GLU A 57 7.51 39.27 -21.90
N ASP A 58 7.15 38.82 -20.69
CA ASP A 58 7.89 39.13 -19.47
C ASP A 58 7.81 37.99 -18.42
N PRO A 59 8.90 37.25 -18.18
CA PRO A 59 10.21 37.35 -18.84
C PRO A 59 10.23 36.69 -20.24
N PHE A 60 10.85 37.36 -21.22
CA PHE A 60 11.01 36.84 -22.58
C PHE A 60 12.43 36.30 -22.86
N PRO A 61 12.58 35.05 -23.36
CA PRO A 61 11.54 34.11 -23.79
C PRO A 61 11.11 33.07 -22.72
N GLU A 62 11.50 33.27 -21.46
CA GLU A 62 11.42 32.22 -20.44
C GLU A 62 9.96 31.81 -20.10
N GLU A 63 9.01 32.75 -20.07
CA GLU A 63 7.59 32.41 -19.88
C GLU A 63 7.06 31.54 -21.03
N PHE A 64 7.36 31.91 -22.27
CA PHE A 64 7.01 31.08 -23.43
C PHE A 64 7.61 29.67 -23.31
N ASN A 65 8.90 29.57 -22.98
CA ASN A 65 9.60 28.29 -22.88
C ASN A 65 8.98 27.36 -21.84
N ARG A 66 8.73 27.84 -20.61
CA ARG A 66 8.22 27.01 -19.51
C ARG A 66 6.78 26.55 -19.76
N VAL A 67 5.97 27.37 -20.42
CA VAL A 67 4.58 27.02 -20.81
C VAL A 67 4.59 25.89 -21.83
N ILE A 68 5.41 26.00 -22.88
CA ILE A 68 5.51 24.95 -23.90
C ILE A 68 6.09 23.65 -23.31
N ALA A 69 7.15 23.74 -22.50
CA ALA A 69 7.73 22.57 -21.83
C ALA A 69 6.67 21.86 -20.95
N SER A 70 5.86 22.61 -20.21
CA SER A 70 4.78 22.05 -19.39
C SER A 70 3.72 21.33 -20.23
N LYS A 71 3.35 21.85 -21.41
CA LYS A 71 2.34 21.18 -22.26
C LYS A 71 2.82 19.87 -22.86
N VAL A 72 4.13 19.69 -22.99
CA VAL A 72 4.74 18.48 -23.56
C VAL A 72 5.16 17.47 -22.48
N ALA A 73 5.45 17.94 -21.27
CA ALA A 73 5.92 17.12 -20.17
C ALA A 73 4.98 15.95 -19.84
N TYR A 74 5.58 14.78 -19.61
CA TYR A 74 4.90 13.60 -19.11
C TYR A 74 4.80 13.61 -17.58
N PHE A 75 5.83 14.11 -16.91
CA PHE A 75 5.88 14.29 -15.45
C PHE A 75 6.37 15.69 -15.09
N HIS A 76 5.81 16.24 -14.02
CA HIS A 76 6.08 17.58 -13.53
C HIS A 76 6.55 17.54 -12.07
N PHE A 77 7.76 18.03 -11.84
CA PHE A 77 8.29 18.25 -10.49
C PHE A 77 8.18 19.73 -10.16
N ALA A 78 7.07 20.06 -9.49
CA ALA A 78 6.76 21.42 -9.07
C ALA A 78 7.50 21.74 -7.76
N PRO A 79 8.10 22.94 -7.64
CA PRO A 79 8.77 23.31 -6.39
C PRO A 79 7.77 23.63 -5.29
N THR A 80 6.64 24.27 -5.62
CA THR A 80 5.65 24.74 -4.64
C THR A 80 4.23 24.27 -4.96
N LEU A 81 3.34 24.37 -3.97
CA LEU A 81 1.90 24.13 -4.18
C LEU A 81 1.29 25.12 -5.18
N THR A 82 1.78 26.36 -5.22
CA THR A 82 1.39 27.38 -6.21
C THR A 82 1.73 26.90 -7.61
N SER A 83 2.95 26.41 -7.82
CA SER A 83 3.38 25.85 -9.10
C SER A 83 2.52 24.65 -9.54
N LYS A 84 2.15 23.77 -8.59
CA LYS A 84 1.20 22.67 -8.87
C LYS A 84 -0.18 23.19 -9.28
N ARG A 85 -0.72 24.21 -8.59
CA ARG A 85 -2.03 24.80 -8.92
C ARG A 85 -2.04 25.41 -10.32
N ASN A 86 -0.98 26.12 -10.71
CA ASN A 86 -0.84 26.67 -12.06
C ASN A 86 -0.95 25.58 -13.13
N LEU A 87 -0.25 24.46 -12.96
CA LEU A 87 -0.30 23.32 -13.88
C LEU A 87 -1.71 22.69 -13.96
N ILE A 88 -2.39 22.53 -12.82
CA ILE A 88 -3.77 22.00 -12.78
C ILE A 88 -4.73 22.94 -13.52
N ASN A 89 -4.61 24.25 -13.30
CA ASN A 89 -5.44 25.25 -13.98
C ASN A 89 -5.23 25.26 -15.50
N GLU A 90 -4.04 24.84 -15.95
CA GLU A 90 -3.72 24.66 -17.38
C GLU A 90 -4.15 23.29 -17.94
N GLY A 91 -4.82 22.45 -17.15
CA GLY A 91 -5.36 21.15 -17.56
C GLY A 91 -4.37 19.99 -17.46
N VAL A 92 -3.27 20.13 -16.74
CA VAL A 92 -2.35 19.01 -16.45
C VAL A 92 -3.01 18.07 -15.44
N ASN A 93 -2.97 16.76 -15.71
CA ASN A 93 -3.51 15.75 -14.80
C ASN A 93 -2.74 15.77 -13.47
N GLU A 94 -3.46 15.91 -12.36
CA GLU A 94 -2.88 15.98 -11.02
C GLU A 94 -1.97 14.79 -10.68
N ASN A 95 -2.27 13.59 -11.17
CA ASN A 95 -1.47 12.38 -10.93
C ASN A 95 -0.08 12.42 -11.59
N LYS A 96 0.18 13.42 -12.45
CA LYS A 96 1.47 13.63 -13.11
C LYS A 96 2.28 14.76 -12.49
N ILE A 97 1.76 15.39 -11.43
CA ILE A 97 2.39 16.54 -10.77
C ILE A 97 2.81 16.15 -9.36
N LEU A 98 4.09 16.32 -9.07
CA LEU A 98 4.68 16.09 -7.76
C LEU A 98 5.28 17.37 -7.22
N VAL A 99 4.89 17.73 -6.00
CA VAL A 99 5.51 18.85 -5.28
C VAL A 99 6.70 18.31 -4.50
N VAL A 100 7.91 18.73 -4.88
CA VAL A 100 9.16 18.15 -4.36
C VAL A 100 10.10 19.17 -3.73
N GLY A 101 9.82 20.47 -3.86
CA GLY A 101 10.76 21.55 -3.54
C GLY A 101 11.64 21.93 -4.75
N ASN A 102 12.47 22.96 -4.58
CA ASN A 102 13.42 23.40 -5.60
C ASN A 102 14.80 22.74 -5.39
N THR A 103 15.38 22.19 -6.46
CA THR A 103 16.73 21.61 -6.47
C THR A 103 17.83 22.67 -6.27
N GLY A 104 17.55 23.95 -6.49
CA GLY A 104 18.44 25.06 -6.13
C GLY A 104 18.78 25.04 -4.63
N ILE A 105 17.81 24.71 -3.77
CA ILE A 105 18.02 24.62 -2.33
C ILE A 105 18.88 23.41 -1.93
N ASP A 106 18.77 22.31 -2.67
CA ASP A 106 19.67 21.16 -2.50
C ASP A 106 21.12 21.57 -2.78
N ALA A 107 21.36 22.29 -3.87
CA ALA A 107 22.68 22.80 -4.22
C ALA A 107 23.20 23.78 -3.16
N LEU A 108 22.38 24.74 -2.73
CA LEU A 108 22.73 25.68 -1.66
C LEU A 108 23.18 24.95 -0.39
N LYS A 109 22.39 23.99 0.10
CA LYS A 109 22.70 23.22 1.32
C LYS A 109 23.95 22.35 1.15
N TYR A 110 24.12 21.72 -0.02
CA TYR A 110 25.31 20.94 -0.34
C TYR A 110 26.58 21.79 -0.21
N PHE A 111 26.63 22.94 -0.89
CA PHE A 111 27.82 23.82 -0.86
C PHE A 111 28.00 24.55 0.48
N SER A 112 26.92 24.86 1.20
CA SER A 112 27.00 25.50 2.52
C SER A 112 27.55 24.56 3.60
N SER A 113 27.35 23.25 3.46
CA SER A 113 27.81 22.22 4.41
C SER A 113 29.24 21.73 4.18
N GLY A 114 29.82 21.99 3.01
CA GLY A 114 31.18 21.56 2.65
C GLY A 114 32.27 22.40 3.33
N SER A 115 33.04 21.80 4.24
CA SER A 115 34.05 22.47 5.08
C SER A 115 35.44 22.66 4.44
N SER A 116 35.63 22.37 3.15
CA SER A 116 36.97 22.17 2.56
C SER A 116 37.27 22.90 1.25
N LEU A 117 36.45 23.86 0.82
CA LEU A 117 36.79 24.71 -0.32
C LEU A 117 37.61 25.91 0.18
N ASN A 118 38.76 26.16 -0.43
CA ASN A 118 39.57 27.37 -0.25
C ASN A 118 38.80 28.56 -0.85
N ILE A 119 37.75 28.96 -0.16
CA ILE A 119 36.88 30.05 -0.53
C ILE A 119 37.66 31.37 -0.36
N LYS A 120 37.63 32.22 -1.39
CA LYS A 120 38.11 33.59 -1.25
C LYS A 120 37.25 34.31 -0.21
N ASN A 121 37.84 34.74 0.91
CA ASN A 121 37.17 35.52 1.97
C ASN A 121 36.85 36.94 1.49
N GLU A 122 35.97 37.07 0.50
CA GLU A 122 35.30 38.31 0.21
C GLU A 122 34.13 38.45 1.20
N ASN A 123 33.99 39.63 1.81
CA ASN A 123 32.90 39.92 2.73
C ASN A 123 32.02 41.01 2.12
N ALA A 124 30.72 40.85 2.22
CA ALA A 124 29.72 41.83 1.80
C ALA A 124 28.65 41.95 2.88
N ASP A 125 28.24 43.17 3.21
CA ASP A 125 27.03 43.42 3.99
C ASP A 125 25.81 43.54 3.06
N VAL A 126 26.02 44.13 1.87
CA VAL A 126 24.99 44.29 0.84
C VAL A 126 25.49 43.65 -0.45
N LEU A 127 24.78 42.63 -0.94
CA LEU A 127 25.13 41.92 -2.17
C LEU A 127 24.22 42.38 -3.32
N ILE A 128 24.81 42.80 -4.44
CA ILE A 128 24.08 43.28 -5.62
C ILE A 128 24.39 42.38 -6.81
N THR A 129 23.34 41.86 -7.45
CA THR A 129 23.46 41.08 -8.71
C THR A 129 22.37 41.47 -9.69
N LEU A 130 22.74 41.94 -10.88
CA LEU A 130 21.79 42.22 -11.96
C LEU A 130 22.28 41.60 -13.27
N HIS A 131 21.41 40.82 -13.92
CA HIS A 131 21.73 40.13 -15.19
C HIS A 131 20.58 40.10 -16.21
N ARG A 132 19.37 40.51 -15.82
CA ARG A 132 18.18 40.45 -16.68
C ARG A 132 18.27 41.42 -17.86
N ARG A 133 17.72 41.00 -19.00
CA ARG A 133 17.77 41.77 -20.26
C ARG A 133 16.82 42.96 -20.26
N GLU A 134 15.70 42.82 -19.55
CA GLU A 134 14.69 43.86 -19.39
C GLU A 134 15.19 45.08 -18.57
N ASN A 135 16.29 44.91 -17.82
CA ASN A 135 16.95 46.03 -17.15
C ASN A 135 17.67 46.91 -18.18
N THR A 136 17.01 48.00 -18.57
CA THR A 136 17.57 49.00 -19.50
C THR A 136 18.68 49.81 -18.86
N THR A 137 19.46 50.52 -19.68
CA THR A 137 20.47 51.49 -19.21
C THR A 137 19.91 52.48 -18.18
N ASN A 138 18.65 52.90 -18.32
CA ASN A 138 18.01 53.81 -17.36
C ASN A 138 17.77 53.16 -16.00
N ASN A 139 17.35 51.88 -15.97
CA ASN A 139 17.15 51.15 -14.72
C ASN A 139 18.48 50.99 -13.96
N TYR A 140 19.58 50.77 -14.68
CA TYR A 140 20.92 50.73 -14.10
C TYR A 140 21.32 52.08 -13.49
N LEU A 141 21.07 53.20 -14.18
CA LEU A 141 21.37 54.53 -13.63
C LEU A 141 20.57 54.83 -12.36
N VAL A 142 19.30 54.44 -12.31
CA VAL A 142 18.47 54.55 -11.11
C VAL A 142 19.06 53.73 -9.96
N LEU A 143 19.46 52.48 -10.22
CA LEU A 143 20.09 51.66 -9.17
C LEU A 143 21.43 52.26 -8.72
N ILE A 144 22.27 52.76 -9.63
CA ILE A 144 23.54 53.42 -9.29
C ILE A 144 23.29 54.62 -8.38
N GLU A 145 22.28 55.44 -8.67
CA GLU A 145 21.90 56.57 -7.83
C GLU A 145 21.47 56.12 -6.43
N ILE A 146 20.62 55.09 -6.34
CA ILE A 146 20.18 54.50 -5.06
C ILE A 146 21.38 53.98 -4.26
N LEU A 147 22.21 53.13 -4.87
CA LEU A 147 23.38 52.54 -4.22
C LEU A 147 24.39 53.59 -3.78
N THR A 148 24.59 54.65 -4.57
CA THR A 148 25.45 55.77 -4.19
C THR A 148 24.90 56.48 -2.94
N GLY A 149 23.59 56.70 -2.87
CA GLY A 149 22.93 57.27 -1.70
C GLY A 149 23.08 56.40 -0.46
N LEU A 150 22.76 55.11 -0.59
CA LEU A 150 22.85 54.13 0.50
C LEU A 150 24.27 53.95 1.01
N ALA A 151 25.27 53.87 0.11
CA ALA A 151 26.67 53.72 0.48
C ALA A 151 27.21 54.95 1.22
N ARG A 152 26.82 56.17 0.80
CA ARG A 152 27.20 57.41 1.49
C ARG A 152 26.54 57.54 2.87
N ALA A 153 25.29 57.13 3.00
CA ALA A 153 24.57 57.16 4.27
C ALA A 153 25.11 56.11 5.26
N ASN A 154 25.67 55.01 4.75
CA ASN A 154 26.13 53.87 5.55
C ASN A 154 27.61 53.53 5.29
N PRO A 155 28.57 54.40 5.67
CA PRO A 155 29.99 54.21 5.36
C PRO A 155 30.62 52.98 6.05
N HIS A 156 29.94 52.42 7.06
CA HIS A 156 30.37 51.22 7.78
C HIS A 156 29.97 49.91 7.09
N LEU A 157 29.06 49.95 6.11
CA LEU A 157 28.61 48.77 5.36
C LEU A 157 29.39 48.59 4.07
N LYS A 158 29.68 47.34 3.71
CA LYS A 158 30.36 46.95 2.47
C LYS A 158 29.34 46.53 1.41
N PHE A 159 29.29 47.28 0.32
CA PHE A 159 28.47 46.96 -0.84
C PHE A 159 29.32 46.21 -1.86
N LEU A 160 28.89 45.01 -2.25
CA LEU A 160 29.56 44.18 -3.25
C LEU A 160 28.64 43.95 -4.44
N TRP A 161 28.99 44.52 -5.58
CA TRP A 161 28.27 44.30 -6.83
C TRP A 161 29.01 43.29 -7.71
N VAL A 162 28.41 42.12 -7.89
CA VAL A 162 28.85 41.12 -8.87
C VAL A 162 28.21 41.47 -10.22
N VAL A 163 28.99 42.09 -11.11
CA VAL A 163 28.46 42.64 -12.36
C VAL A 163 28.54 41.63 -13.49
N HIS A 164 27.45 41.48 -14.25
CA HIS A 164 27.46 40.66 -15.46
C HIS A 164 28.39 41.28 -16.52
N PRO A 165 29.17 40.50 -17.30
CA PRO A 165 30.15 41.03 -18.25
C PRO A 165 29.58 42.06 -19.23
N ASN A 166 28.35 41.82 -19.72
CA ASN A 166 27.66 42.72 -20.65
C ASN A 166 27.37 44.12 -20.09
N ASN A 167 27.32 44.28 -18.76
CA ASN A 167 26.94 45.54 -18.10
C ASN A 167 28.12 46.22 -17.39
N ARG A 168 29.30 45.56 -17.39
CA ARG A 168 30.48 46.00 -16.62
C ARG A 168 30.92 47.41 -16.98
N GLU A 169 31.10 47.70 -18.27
CA GLU A 169 31.55 49.02 -18.73
C GLU A 169 30.57 50.13 -18.35
N ASN A 170 29.27 49.88 -18.49
CA ASN A 170 28.22 50.84 -18.16
C ASN A 170 28.20 51.14 -16.65
N VAL A 171 28.30 50.11 -15.81
CA VAL A 171 28.37 50.28 -14.35
C VAL A 171 29.63 51.04 -13.96
N LEU A 172 30.81 50.63 -14.43
CA LEU A 172 32.08 51.28 -14.07
C LEU A 172 32.18 52.73 -14.56
N SER A 173 31.54 53.08 -15.68
CA SER A 173 31.59 54.45 -16.21
C SER A 173 30.67 55.43 -15.48
N ASN A 174 29.61 54.93 -14.83
CA ASN A 174 28.59 55.75 -14.18
C ASN A 174 28.63 55.69 -12.64
N PHE A 175 29.25 54.66 -12.06
CA PHE A 175 29.35 54.52 -10.62
C PHE A 175 30.44 55.46 -10.07
N PRO A 176 30.11 56.40 -9.17
CA PRO A 176 31.12 57.28 -8.59
C PRO A 176 32.09 56.50 -7.69
N GLU A 177 33.36 56.90 -7.65
CA GLU A 177 34.31 56.31 -6.72
C GLU A 177 33.79 56.40 -5.27
N SER A 178 33.80 55.27 -4.58
CA SER A 178 33.32 55.11 -3.21
C SER A 178 34.17 54.08 -2.49
N GLU A 179 34.62 54.39 -1.28
CA GLU A 179 35.52 53.52 -0.50
C GLU A 179 34.83 52.24 -0.01
N ASN A 180 33.50 52.24 0.10
CA ASN A 180 32.72 51.11 0.64
C ASN A 180 31.87 50.39 -0.41
N VAL A 181 32.04 50.69 -1.71
CA VAL A 181 31.44 49.92 -2.80
C VAL A 181 32.52 49.25 -3.64
N LYS A 182 32.39 47.94 -3.83
CA LYS A 182 33.31 47.13 -4.66
C LYS A 182 32.53 46.47 -5.80
N VAL A 183 32.98 46.68 -7.03
CA VAL A 183 32.44 46.01 -8.22
C VAL A 183 33.40 44.91 -8.65
N ILE A 184 32.91 43.67 -8.72
CA ILE A 184 33.71 42.48 -9.08
C ILE A 184 33.14 41.75 -10.28
N ASP A 185 33.99 40.98 -10.95
CA ASP A 185 33.58 40.04 -11.99
C ASP A 185 32.79 38.86 -11.41
N PRO A 186 32.00 38.14 -12.24
CA PRO A 186 31.31 36.93 -11.81
C PRO A 186 32.28 35.92 -11.19
N ILE A 187 31.89 35.40 -10.04
CA ILE A 187 32.65 34.40 -9.29
C ILE A 187 32.02 33.02 -9.42
N ALA A 188 32.79 31.98 -9.08
CA ALA A 188 32.27 30.62 -9.08
C ALA A 188 31.15 30.48 -8.04
N TYR A 189 30.17 29.60 -8.31
CA TYR A 189 28.99 29.45 -7.44
C TYR A 189 29.34 29.16 -5.97
N HIS A 190 30.35 28.31 -5.72
CA HIS A 190 30.78 28.02 -4.34
C HIS A 190 31.37 29.24 -3.62
N ASP A 191 32.08 30.13 -4.33
CA ASP A 191 32.55 31.41 -3.79
C ASP A 191 31.36 32.36 -3.56
N PHE A 192 30.37 32.36 -4.47
CA PHE A 192 29.15 33.16 -4.33
C PHE A 192 28.34 32.79 -3.09
N ILE A 193 28.11 31.49 -2.84
CA ILE A 193 27.41 31.01 -1.65
C ILE A 193 28.11 31.45 -0.36
N SER A 194 29.44 31.58 -0.38
CA SER A 194 30.18 32.01 0.80
C SER A 194 29.90 33.46 1.21
N LEU A 195 29.51 34.32 0.27
CA LEU A 195 29.16 35.71 0.54
C LEU A 195 27.96 35.79 1.48
N TYR A 196 27.00 34.87 1.36
CA TYR A 196 25.82 34.85 2.22
C TYR A 196 26.12 34.71 3.71
N LYS A 197 27.34 34.29 4.11
CA LYS A 197 27.75 34.22 5.53
C LYS A 197 27.77 35.58 6.22
N THR A 198 28.03 36.65 5.48
CA THR A 198 28.12 38.02 6.05
C THR A 198 27.03 38.96 5.54
N VAL A 199 26.33 38.59 4.48
CA VAL A 199 25.34 39.46 3.84
C VAL A 199 24.14 39.69 4.76
N LYS A 200 23.82 40.96 4.94
CA LYS A 200 22.65 41.46 5.66
C LYS A 200 21.46 41.72 4.74
N THR A 201 21.69 42.07 3.47
CA THR A 201 20.63 42.31 2.48
C THR A 201 21.11 42.05 1.06
N VAL A 202 20.22 41.54 0.20
CA VAL A 202 20.48 41.32 -1.23
C VAL A 202 19.63 42.24 -2.09
N ILE A 203 20.21 42.82 -3.14
CA ILE A 203 19.49 43.51 -4.22
C ILE A 203 19.72 42.74 -5.51
N THR A 204 18.67 42.14 -6.08
CA THR A 204 18.82 41.25 -7.23
C THR A 204 17.67 41.27 -8.22
N ASP A 205 17.92 40.97 -9.49
CA ASP A 205 16.89 40.62 -10.48
C ASP A 205 16.85 39.10 -10.77
N SER A 206 17.66 38.34 -10.04
CA SER A 206 17.86 36.92 -10.22
C SER A 206 16.87 36.11 -9.40
N GLY A 207 16.17 35.21 -10.09
CA GLY A 207 15.26 34.28 -9.46
C GLY A 207 15.92 33.34 -8.46
N GLY A 208 17.00 32.66 -8.87
CA GLY A 208 17.72 31.71 -8.01
C GLY A 208 18.30 32.38 -6.76
N VAL A 209 18.91 33.56 -6.91
CA VAL A 209 19.44 34.34 -5.77
C VAL A 209 18.31 34.76 -4.83
N THR A 210 17.13 35.09 -5.36
CA THR A 210 15.96 35.38 -4.52
C THR A 210 15.56 34.17 -3.67
N GLU A 211 15.49 32.97 -4.27
CA GLU A 211 15.14 31.76 -3.52
C GLU A 211 16.19 31.39 -2.46
N GLU A 212 17.46 31.53 -2.80
CA GLU A 212 18.58 31.27 -1.90
C GLU A 212 18.59 32.26 -0.72
N ALA A 213 18.42 33.56 -0.98
CA ALA A 213 18.33 34.59 0.06
C ALA A 213 17.15 34.33 1.00
N VAL A 214 15.99 33.97 0.44
CA VAL A 214 14.79 33.62 1.21
C VAL A 214 15.04 32.42 2.13
N GLU A 215 15.64 31.35 1.60
CA GLU A 215 15.97 30.15 2.36
C GLU A 215 16.95 30.44 3.52
N LEU A 216 17.85 31.41 3.35
CA LEU A 216 18.80 31.83 4.38
C LEU A 216 18.25 32.90 5.32
N GLY A 217 17.02 33.38 5.11
CA GLY A 217 16.42 34.43 5.92
C GLY A 217 16.98 35.84 5.68
N ILE A 218 17.64 36.06 4.53
CA ILE A 218 18.27 37.33 4.18
C ILE A 218 17.27 38.25 3.47
N PRO A 219 16.97 39.45 4.01
CA PRO A 219 16.13 40.45 3.35
C PRO A 219 16.52 40.69 1.88
N VAL A 220 15.54 40.71 0.99
CA VAL A 220 15.79 40.78 -0.46
C VAL A 220 14.95 41.84 -1.17
N VAL A 221 15.63 42.72 -1.90
CA VAL A 221 15.04 43.63 -2.88
C VAL A 221 15.12 42.95 -4.24
N VAL A 222 13.97 42.54 -4.77
CA VAL A 222 13.87 42.08 -6.15
C VAL A 222 13.68 43.30 -7.05
N PHE A 223 14.73 43.67 -7.76
CA PHE A 223 14.78 44.84 -8.63
C PHE A 223 14.07 44.57 -9.97
N ARG A 224 12.74 44.39 -9.90
CA ARG A 224 11.82 44.11 -11.01
C ARG A 224 10.47 44.78 -10.73
N GLU A 225 9.64 44.90 -11.77
CA GLU A 225 8.24 45.32 -11.60
C GLU A 225 7.33 44.15 -11.20
N LYS A 226 7.67 42.93 -11.63
CA LYS A 226 6.92 41.70 -11.39
C LYS A 226 7.86 40.55 -11.03
N THR A 227 7.32 39.53 -10.37
CA THR A 227 8.04 38.29 -10.07
C THR A 227 7.11 37.09 -10.15
N GLU A 228 7.64 35.97 -10.62
CA GLU A 228 7.01 34.66 -10.62
C GLU A 228 7.12 33.94 -9.24
N ARG A 229 7.83 34.54 -8.27
CA ARG A 229 8.06 34.05 -6.90
C ARG A 229 7.23 34.83 -5.89
N VAL A 230 5.94 34.55 -5.87
CA VAL A 230 4.97 35.33 -5.09
C VAL A 230 4.86 34.85 -3.65
N GLU A 231 5.29 33.61 -3.35
CA GLU A 231 5.02 32.97 -2.07
C GLU A 231 5.59 33.72 -0.85
N PRO A 232 6.83 34.26 -0.87
CA PRO A 232 7.32 35.04 0.27
C PRO A 232 6.63 36.40 0.42
N LEU A 233 6.08 36.98 -0.65
CA LEU A 233 5.35 38.25 -0.61
C LEU A 233 3.97 38.12 0.06
N GLU A 234 3.39 36.91 -0.02
CA GLU A 234 2.14 36.58 0.69
C GLU A 234 2.38 36.32 2.19
N MET A 235 3.63 36.25 2.61
CA MET A 235 4.06 36.07 4.00
C MET A 235 4.67 37.37 4.54
N ASP A 236 4.82 37.47 5.86
CA ASP A 236 5.53 38.58 6.52
C ASP A 236 7.06 38.43 6.39
N TYR A 237 7.53 38.05 5.20
CA TYR A 237 8.95 37.93 4.89
C TYR A 237 9.49 39.27 4.38
N PRO A 238 10.69 39.72 4.80
CA PRO A 238 11.27 40.98 4.34
C PRO A 238 11.73 40.87 2.88
N MET A 239 10.79 41.01 1.95
CA MET A 239 11.01 41.02 0.51
C MET A 239 10.17 42.11 -0.16
N VAL A 240 10.77 42.86 -1.08
CA VAL A 240 10.07 43.86 -1.90
C VAL A 240 10.40 43.68 -3.38
N VAL A 241 9.40 43.80 -4.25
CA VAL A 241 9.56 43.77 -5.71
C VAL A 241 9.30 45.17 -6.25
N THR A 242 10.35 45.89 -6.62
CA THR A 242 10.22 47.30 -7.05
C THR A 242 11.49 47.80 -7.74
N ILE A 243 11.32 48.82 -8.60
CA ILE A 243 12.41 49.67 -9.12
C ILE A 243 12.36 51.10 -8.56
N ASP A 244 11.37 51.41 -7.71
CA ASP A 244 11.19 52.72 -7.08
C ASP A 244 12.24 52.99 -5.99
N LYS A 245 12.98 54.09 -6.15
CA LYS A 245 14.03 54.53 -5.25
C LYS A 245 13.59 54.64 -3.79
N LYS A 246 12.47 55.32 -3.51
CA LYS A 246 12.01 55.56 -2.13
C LYS A 246 11.62 54.26 -1.44
N LYS A 247 10.95 53.36 -2.15
CA LYS A 247 10.61 52.04 -1.60
C LYS A 247 11.84 51.21 -1.25
N ILE A 248 12.89 51.28 -2.08
CA ILE A 248 14.15 50.56 -1.84
C ILE A 248 14.88 51.17 -0.64
N GLU A 249 14.96 52.50 -0.56
CA GLU A 249 15.57 53.21 0.58
C GLU A 249 14.86 52.88 1.90
N ASN A 250 13.53 52.96 1.93
CA ASN A 250 12.74 52.59 3.13
C ASN A 250 12.95 51.12 3.53
N PHE A 251 12.89 50.20 2.55
CA PHE A 251 13.11 48.78 2.80
C PHE A 251 14.51 48.52 3.40
N PHE A 252 15.52 49.20 2.87
CA PHE A 252 16.89 49.11 3.35
C PHE A 252 17.01 49.60 4.79
N GLU A 253 16.49 50.79 5.11
CA GLU A 253 16.50 51.36 6.46
C GLU A 253 15.80 50.46 7.49
N GLU A 254 14.68 49.84 7.13
CA GLU A 254 13.91 48.97 8.01
C GLU A 254 14.59 47.61 8.27
N ASN A 255 15.33 47.06 7.30
CA ASN A 255 15.75 45.66 7.32
C ASN A 255 17.26 45.43 7.38
N ILE A 256 18.12 46.44 7.17
CA ILE A 256 19.57 46.24 7.09
C ILE A 256 20.20 45.75 8.39
N GLU A 257 19.63 46.06 9.55
CA GLU A 257 20.08 45.56 10.86
C GLU A 257 19.24 44.38 11.38
N ARG A 258 18.31 43.86 10.57
CA ARG A 258 17.49 42.71 10.94
C ARG A 258 18.37 41.46 11.03
N LYS A 259 18.11 40.61 12.02
CA LYS A 259 18.73 39.28 12.07
C LYS A 259 18.14 38.39 10.99
N ASN A 260 19.00 37.66 10.28
CA ASN A 260 18.57 36.72 9.27
C ASN A 260 17.82 35.56 9.94
N GLU A 261 16.51 35.47 9.67
CA GLU A 261 15.63 34.42 10.17
C GLU A 261 14.80 33.86 9.01
N ALA A 262 15.01 32.59 8.69
CA ALA A 262 14.29 31.93 7.60
C ALA A 262 12.85 31.64 8.03
N CYS A 263 11.89 32.31 7.41
CA CYS A 263 10.45 32.11 7.66
C CYS A 263 9.72 31.39 6.51
N TYR A 264 10.40 31.15 5.39
CA TYR A 264 9.89 30.41 4.23
C TYR A 264 10.99 29.55 3.61
N SER A 265 10.60 28.43 3.00
CA SER A 265 11.52 27.54 2.32
C SER A 265 10.95 27.05 1.00
N TYR A 266 11.76 27.16 -0.06
CA TYR A 266 11.44 26.59 -1.37
C TYR A 266 11.80 25.10 -1.45
N GLY A 267 12.47 24.53 -0.44
CA GLY A 267 12.85 23.13 -0.43
C GLY A 267 13.61 22.70 0.84
N ASN A 268 13.43 21.46 1.26
CA ASN A 268 14.11 20.94 2.45
C ASN A 268 15.57 20.50 2.21
N GLY A 269 16.11 20.69 1.00
CA GLY A 269 17.44 20.22 0.60
C GLY A 269 17.52 18.73 0.24
N LYS A 270 16.37 18.08 0.03
CA LYS A 270 16.26 16.66 -0.35
C LYS A 270 15.41 16.48 -1.62
N THR A 271 15.24 17.53 -2.41
CA THR A 271 14.43 17.54 -3.64
C THR A 271 14.93 16.50 -4.65
N SER A 272 16.23 16.47 -4.90
CA SER A 272 16.91 15.53 -5.79
C SER A 272 16.71 14.08 -5.36
N ILE A 273 16.81 13.80 -4.05
CA ILE A 273 16.53 12.48 -3.48
C ILE A 273 15.08 12.09 -3.69
N ALA A 274 14.14 13.02 -3.48
CA ALA A 274 12.71 12.77 -3.71
C ALA A 274 12.43 12.44 -5.19
N ILE A 275 13.00 13.19 -6.12
CA ILE A 275 12.90 12.94 -7.57
C ILE A 275 13.48 11.57 -7.94
N VAL A 276 14.68 11.24 -7.46
CA VAL A 276 15.33 9.94 -7.75
C VAL A 276 14.54 8.77 -7.15
N ASN A 277 14.06 8.89 -5.91
CA ASN A 277 13.25 7.85 -5.28
C ASN A 277 11.93 7.63 -6.02
N TRP A 278 11.32 8.72 -6.48
CA TRP A 278 10.15 8.65 -7.32
C TRP A 278 10.45 7.92 -8.63
N PHE A 279 11.54 8.25 -9.31
CA PHE A 279 11.96 7.55 -10.53
C PHE A 279 12.24 6.07 -10.27
N ARG A 280 12.89 5.73 -9.15
CA ARG A 280 13.11 4.33 -8.76
C ARG A 280 11.80 3.57 -8.63
N LYS A 281 10.80 4.18 -8.00
CA LYS A 281 9.49 3.57 -7.77
C LYS A 281 8.66 3.42 -9.05
N GLU A 282 8.71 4.42 -9.94
CA GLU A 282 7.88 4.44 -11.14
C GLU A 282 8.54 3.73 -12.34
N LEU A 283 9.88 3.73 -12.44
CA LEU A 283 10.59 3.18 -13.60
C LEU A 283 11.23 1.81 -13.36
N PHE A 284 11.55 1.46 -12.11
CA PHE A 284 12.15 0.16 -11.81
C PHE A 284 11.15 -0.68 -11.01
N PRO A 285 10.73 -1.85 -11.52
CA PRO A 285 9.84 -2.71 -10.77
C PRO A 285 10.53 -3.12 -9.47
N GLU A 286 9.87 -2.85 -8.35
CA GLU A 286 10.42 -3.19 -7.04
C GLU A 286 10.63 -4.70 -6.96
N VAL A 287 11.86 -5.10 -6.61
CA VAL A 287 12.25 -6.50 -6.48
C VAL A 287 12.18 -6.89 -5.01
N TYR A 288 11.40 -7.90 -4.72
CA TYR A 288 11.20 -8.49 -3.41
C TYR A 288 11.72 -9.92 -3.39
N ASP A 289 12.26 -10.34 -2.25
CA ASP A 289 12.60 -11.74 -2.04
C ASP A 289 11.32 -12.56 -1.88
N THR A 290 10.35 -12.04 -1.12
CA THR A 290 9.05 -12.69 -0.91
C THR A 290 7.91 -11.69 -1.06
N VAL A 291 6.89 -12.04 -1.85
CA VAL A 291 5.61 -11.31 -1.90
C VAL A 291 4.50 -12.20 -1.36
N ILE A 292 3.75 -11.69 -0.38
CA ILE A 292 2.57 -12.35 0.19
C ILE A 292 1.32 -11.72 -0.44
N ILE A 293 0.54 -12.52 -1.16
CA ILE A 293 -0.71 -12.11 -1.78
C ILE A 293 -1.87 -12.47 -0.83
N GLY A 294 -2.37 -11.46 -0.13
CA GLY A 294 -3.39 -11.59 0.93
C GLY A 294 -2.80 -11.33 2.31
N GLY A 295 -3.24 -10.25 2.95
CA GLY A 295 -2.84 -9.80 4.29
C GLY A 295 -3.84 -10.19 5.39
N GLY A 296 -4.66 -11.23 5.19
CA GLY A 296 -5.54 -11.79 6.22
C GLY A 296 -4.80 -12.65 7.25
N PRO A 297 -5.52 -13.36 8.16
CA PRO A 297 -4.89 -14.01 9.33
C PRO A 297 -3.82 -15.04 8.95
N ALA A 298 -4.00 -15.73 7.81
CA ALA A 298 -3.06 -16.71 7.32
C ALA A 298 -1.82 -16.09 6.67
N GLY A 299 -1.99 -15.03 5.88
CA GLY A 299 -0.87 -14.35 5.21
C GLY A 299 0.02 -13.60 6.20
N THR A 300 -0.58 -12.91 7.17
CA THR A 300 0.17 -12.28 8.27
C THR A 300 0.66 -13.27 9.31
N GLY A 301 0.13 -14.50 9.31
CA GLY A 301 0.52 -15.56 10.25
C GLY A 301 2.01 -15.89 10.18
N LEU A 302 2.60 -15.80 8.98
CA LEU A 302 4.04 -15.95 8.75
C LEU A 302 4.84 -14.90 9.54
N LEU A 303 4.42 -13.64 9.48
CA LEU A 303 5.11 -12.52 10.13
C LEU A 303 4.95 -12.58 11.66
N LEU A 304 3.74 -12.87 12.13
CA LEU A 304 3.47 -13.06 13.55
C LEU A 304 4.28 -14.23 14.11
N LYS A 305 4.35 -15.34 13.37
CA LYS A 305 5.18 -16.48 13.77
C LYS A 305 6.66 -16.14 13.78
N SER A 306 7.16 -15.39 12.80
CA SER A 306 8.54 -14.92 12.80
C SER A 306 8.89 -14.10 14.02
N PHE A 307 7.99 -13.20 14.45
CA PHE A 307 8.19 -12.44 15.68
C PHE A 307 8.11 -13.32 16.93
N LYS A 308 7.20 -14.30 16.97
CA LYS A 308 7.07 -15.26 18.09
C LYS A 308 8.39 -15.96 18.36
N ASP A 309 9.13 -16.30 17.31
CA ASP A 309 10.43 -16.98 17.37
C ASP A 309 11.64 -16.02 17.49
N GLY A 310 11.41 -14.78 17.95
CA GLY A 310 12.46 -13.80 18.21
C GLY A 310 12.93 -13.00 17.00
N GLY A 311 12.28 -13.16 15.84
CA GLY A 311 12.54 -12.37 14.64
C GLY A 311 13.88 -12.62 13.95
N THR A 312 14.53 -13.74 14.26
CA THR A 312 15.87 -14.10 13.74
C THR A 312 15.84 -14.90 12.44
N ASN A 313 14.65 -15.24 11.94
CA ASN A 313 14.52 -16.06 10.74
C ASN A 313 14.76 -15.27 9.45
N LYS A 314 15.02 -16.01 8.37
CA LYS A 314 15.39 -15.45 7.06
C LYS A 314 14.31 -14.53 6.47
N LEU A 315 13.04 -14.79 6.77
CA LEU A 315 11.94 -13.98 6.25
C LEU A 315 12.13 -12.51 6.67
N LEU A 316 12.35 -12.23 7.95
CA LEU A 316 12.53 -10.84 8.42
C LEU A 316 13.90 -10.22 8.12
N THR A 317 14.80 -10.95 7.46
CA THR A 317 16.06 -10.40 6.94
C THR A 317 16.00 -10.05 5.45
N GLN A 318 14.87 -10.36 4.81
CA GLN A 318 14.64 -10.20 3.37
C GLN A 318 13.76 -8.98 3.09
N ARG A 319 13.76 -8.51 1.82
CA ARG A 319 12.81 -7.48 1.39
C ARG A 319 11.46 -8.14 1.08
N ILE A 320 10.44 -7.85 1.88
CA ILE A 320 9.09 -8.43 1.74
C ILE A 320 8.10 -7.38 1.23
N ALA A 321 7.08 -7.81 0.49
CA ALA A 321 5.86 -7.04 0.31
C ALA A 321 4.58 -7.84 0.62
N ILE A 322 3.55 -7.13 1.09
CA ILE A 322 2.17 -7.66 1.20
C ILE A 322 1.27 -6.93 0.22
N ILE A 323 0.51 -7.68 -0.58
CA ILE A 323 -0.60 -7.17 -1.38
C ILE A 323 -1.90 -7.52 -0.68
N GLU A 324 -2.63 -6.50 -0.22
CA GLU A 324 -3.90 -6.68 0.50
C GLU A 324 -5.00 -5.81 -0.12
N ARG A 325 -6.14 -6.45 -0.40
CA ARG A 325 -7.29 -5.82 -1.08
C ARG A 325 -8.06 -4.85 -0.19
N SER A 326 -7.97 -5.01 1.12
CA SER A 326 -8.60 -4.15 2.10
C SER A 326 -7.64 -3.08 2.61
N SER A 327 -8.15 -2.16 3.44
CA SER A 327 -7.37 -1.15 4.14
C SER A 327 -6.75 -1.66 5.44
N SER A 328 -7.07 -2.90 5.87
CA SER A 328 -6.68 -3.47 7.17
C SER A 328 -5.95 -4.80 7.01
N LEU A 329 -4.87 -5.02 7.76
CA LEU A 329 -4.25 -6.33 7.87
C LEU A 329 -5.00 -7.22 8.89
N ILE A 330 -4.73 -8.52 8.84
CA ILE A 330 -5.18 -9.58 9.75
C ILE A 330 -6.68 -9.85 9.69
N LYS A 331 -7.54 -8.84 9.80
CA LYS A 331 -9.01 -8.98 9.88
C LYS A 331 -9.59 -9.95 8.85
N GLY A 332 -9.14 -9.87 7.60
CA GLY A 332 -9.66 -10.68 6.50
C GLY A 332 -11.18 -10.59 6.43
N THR A 333 -11.86 -11.73 6.30
CA THR A 333 -13.33 -11.79 6.33
C THR A 333 -13.91 -12.60 7.49
N ILE A 334 -13.07 -13.10 8.40
CA ILE A 334 -13.51 -14.00 9.47
C ILE A 334 -14.48 -13.32 10.44
N THR A 335 -14.31 -12.01 10.66
CA THR A 335 -15.16 -11.24 11.60
C THR A 335 -16.52 -10.86 11.01
N SER A 336 -16.77 -11.15 9.73
CA SER A 336 -18.06 -10.86 9.07
C SER A 336 -19.09 -11.98 9.23
N PHE A 337 -18.74 -13.10 9.86
CA PHE A 337 -19.65 -14.20 10.08
C PHE A 337 -20.36 -14.08 11.44
N ALA A 338 -21.69 -14.18 11.42
CA ALA A 338 -22.58 -14.19 12.57
C ALA A 338 -22.68 -15.59 13.23
N VAL A 339 -21.52 -16.19 13.53
CA VAL A 339 -21.41 -17.47 14.24
C VAL A 339 -20.31 -17.40 15.30
N ASN A 340 -20.35 -18.32 16.25
CA ASN A 340 -19.24 -18.52 17.16
C ASN A 340 -18.05 -19.19 16.45
N SER A 341 -16.86 -18.94 16.97
CA SER A 341 -15.65 -19.65 16.58
C SER A 341 -15.78 -21.16 16.86
N ASP A 342 -15.21 -21.98 15.97
CA ASP A 342 -15.06 -23.43 16.15
C ASP A 342 -13.77 -23.80 16.92
N THR A 343 -13.10 -22.79 17.46
CA THR A 343 -11.92 -22.86 18.30
C THR A 343 -12.13 -22.03 19.58
N PHE A 344 -11.31 -22.28 20.60
CA PHE A 344 -11.33 -21.47 21.83
C PHE A 344 -10.79 -20.06 21.58
N SER A 345 -11.28 -19.08 22.35
CA SER A 345 -10.82 -17.69 22.24
C SER A 345 -9.31 -17.54 22.46
N ASP A 346 -8.71 -18.38 23.32
CA ASP A 346 -7.28 -18.39 23.63
C ASP A 346 -6.41 -18.53 22.37
N VAL A 347 -6.87 -19.30 21.37
CA VAL A 347 -6.15 -19.52 20.11
C VAL A 347 -5.90 -18.21 19.34
N PHE A 348 -6.78 -17.22 19.48
CA PHE A 348 -6.61 -15.90 18.84
C PHE A 348 -5.59 -15.01 19.55
N LEU A 349 -5.24 -15.34 20.80
CA LEU A 349 -4.24 -14.64 21.60
C LEU A 349 -2.85 -15.29 21.50
N GLU A 350 -2.77 -16.58 21.15
CA GLU A 350 -1.51 -17.33 21.03
C GLU A 350 -0.50 -16.71 20.05
N CYS A 351 -0.97 -15.93 19.06
CA CYS A 351 -0.07 -15.22 18.15
C CYS A 351 0.76 -14.13 18.86
N LEU A 352 0.32 -13.65 20.04
CA LEU A 352 0.99 -12.63 20.84
C LEU A 352 2.04 -13.19 21.81
N GLU A 353 2.11 -14.51 21.96
CA GLU A 353 3.08 -15.18 22.81
C GLU A 353 4.52 -15.04 22.28
N GLY A 354 5.49 -15.50 23.08
CA GLY A 354 6.92 -15.37 22.75
C GLY A 354 7.32 -13.89 22.71
N GLU A 355 8.11 -13.51 21.71
CA GLU A 355 8.55 -12.12 21.55
C GLU A 355 7.54 -11.26 20.75
N THR A 356 6.47 -11.83 20.17
CA THR A 356 5.53 -11.07 19.32
C THR A 356 4.95 -9.88 20.06
N GLY A 357 4.44 -10.07 21.28
CA GLY A 357 3.81 -9.00 22.05
C GLY A 357 4.71 -7.79 22.24
N LYS A 358 6.01 -8.02 22.46
CA LYS A 358 7.02 -6.97 22.56
C LYS A 358 7.30 -6.30 21.21
N PHE A 359 7.44 -7.08 20.14
CA PHE A 359 7.72 -6.53 18.80
C PHE A 359 6.61 -5.60 18.30
N ILE A 360 5.35 -5.94 18.60
CA ILE A 360 4.18 -5.17 18.13
C ILE A 360 3.62 -4.19 19.16
N ASN A 361 4.25 -4.08 20.34
CA ASN A 361 3.78 -3.25 21.45
C ASN A 361 2.31 -3.55 21.85
N ASN A 362 2.04 -4.79 22.24
CA ASN A 362 0.69 -5.28 22.55
C ASN A 362 0.04 -4.64 23.79
N GLU A 363 0.75 -3.82 24.57
CA GLU A 363 0.14 -3.00 25.64
C GLU A 363 -0.98 -2.11 25.09
N ARG A 364 -0.87 -1.68 23.83
CA ARG A 364 -1.91 -0.94 23.11
C ARG A 364 -3.18 -1.75 22.80
N LEU A 365 -3.16 -3.07 23.06
CA LEU A 365 -4.29 -4.00 22.92
C LEU A 365 -4.83 -4.49 24.27
N ALA A 366 -4.40 -3.91 25.39
CA ALA A 366 -4.71 -4.45 26.72
C ALA A 366 -6.21 -4.66 26.96
N ARG A 367 -7.05 -3.73 26.49
CA ARG A 367 -8.51 -3.81 26.61
C ARG A 367 -9.09 -4.98 25.81
N GLU A 368 -8.66 -5.14 24.56
CA GLU A 368 -9.16 -6.20 23.68
C GLU A 368 -8.68 -7.57 24.14
N ILE A 369 -7.43 -7.67 24.58
CA ILE A 369 -6.87 -8.90 25.17
C ILE A 369 -7.68 -9.32 26.40
N GLU A 370 -7.99 -8.38 27.30
CA GLU A 370 -8.76 -8.69 28.50
C GLU A 370 -10.20 -9.10 28.18
N PHE A 371 -10.82 -8.44 27.19
CA PHE A 371 -12.12 -8.85 26.68
C PHE A 371 -12.10 -10.30 26.15
N LEU A 372 -11.11 -10.65 25.33
CA LEU A 372 -10.98 -12.02 24.81
C LEU A 372 -10.69 -13.04 25.92
N ARG A 373 -9.88 -12.68 26.92
CA ARG A 373 -9.65 -13.54 28.11
C ARG A 373 -10.91 -13.83 28.91
N GLY A 374 -11.91 -12.94 28.86
CA GLY A 374 -13.24 -13.21 29.42
C GLY A 374 -13.93 -14.45 28.83
N PHE A 375 -13.54 -14.86 27.62
CA PHE A 375 -14.02 -16.06 26.93
C PHE A 375 -13.05 -17.25 27.03
N LYS A 376 -12.08 -17.23 27.96
CA LYS A 376 -11.11 -18.32 28.12
C LYS A 376 -11.79 -19.69 28.21
N GLY A 377 -11.29 -20.64 27.43
CA GLY A 377 -11.84 -22.01 27.33
C GLY A 377 -13.23 -22.10 26.68
N ARG A 378 -13.74 -21.03 26.07
CA ARG A 378 -15.05 -20.98 25.39
C ARG A 378 -14.89 -20.47 23.96
N SER A 379 -15.88 -20.73 23.12
CA SER A 379 -16.02 -20.08 21.83
C SER A 379 -16.41 -18.61 22.00
N ILE A 380 -16.14 -17.81 20.98
CA ILE A 380 -16.50 -16.39 20.94
C ILE A 380 -17.23 -16.08 19.62
N PRO A 381 -18.24 -15.20 19.60
CA PRO A 381 -18.81 -14.73 18.33
C PRO A 381 -17.71 -14.08 17.47
N LEU A 382 -17.58 -14.51 16.22
CA LEU A 382 -16.48 -14.06 15.35
C LEU A 382 -16.52 -12.54 15.09
N CYS A 383 -17.70 -11.93 15.13
CA CYS A 383 -17.86 -10.48 14.99
C CYS A 383 -17.19 -9.68 16.12
N GLU A 384 -17.07 -10.25 17.32
CA GLU A 384 -16.42 -9.62 18.47
C GLU A 384 -14.89 -9.52 18.31
N LEU A 385 -14.30 -10.27 17.36
CA LEU A 385 -12.88 -10.15 17.01
C LEU A 385 -12.57 -8.90 16.16
N ASN A 386 -13.58 -8.15 15.71
CA ASN A 386 -13.39 -7.06 14.76
C ASN A 386 -12.42 -5.99 15.26
N GLU A 387 -12.69 -5.44 16.45
CA GLU A 387 -11.87 -4.38 17.04
C GLU A 387 -10.44 -4.88 17.34
N TYR A 388 -10.33 -6.10 17.88
CA TYR A 388 -9.05 -6.74 18.16
C TYR A 388 -8.18 -6.89 16.89
N TYR A 389 -8.74 -7.43 15.81
CA TYR A 389 -7.97 -7.64 14.58
C TYR A 389 -7.67 -6.36 13.81
N GLU A 390 -8.54 -5.37 13.84
CA GLU A 390 -8.23 -4.05 13.25
C GLU A 390 -7.04 -3.41 13.96
N LYS A 391 -7.05 -3.38 15.31
CA LYS A 391 -5.95 -2.82 16.10
C LYS A 391 -4.67 -3.64 15.97
N LEU A 392 -4.76 -4.96 16.04
CA LEU A 392 -3.62 -5.85 15.87
C LEU A 392 -2.98 -5.68 14.47
N GLY A 393 -3.80 -5.57 13.43
CA GLY A 393 -3.34 -5.35 12.06
C GLY A 393 -2.61 -4.01 11.89
N ALA A 394 -3.12 -2.95 12.53
CA ALA A 394 -2.47 -1.64 12.54
C ALA A 394 -1.11 -1.69 13.26
N LEU A 395 -1.05 -2.26 14.46
CA LEU A 395 0.19 -2.39 15.22
C LEU A 395 1.25 -3.23 14.50
N LEU A 396 0.84 -4.33 13.87
CA LEU A 396 1.73 -5.15 13.05
C LEU A 396 2.31 -4.34 11.89
N LYS A 397 1.47 -3.59 11.18
CA LYS A 397 1.88 -2.74 10.05
C LYS A 397 2.87 -1.66 10.50
N ASP A 398 2.55 -0.95 11.57
CA ASP A 398 3.39 0.12 12.12
C ASP A 398 4.77 -0.45 12.50
N SER A 399 4.78 -1.58 13.21
CA SER A 399 6.02 -2.22 13.68
C SER A 399 6.92 -2.70 12.54
N LEU A 400 6.34 -3.22 11.46
CA LEU A 400 7.07 -3.61 10.26
C LEU A 400 7.58 -2.39 9.46
N THR A 401 6.79 -1.32 9.41
CA THR A 401 7.15 -0.08 8.69
C THR A 401 8.30 0.65 9.39
N GLU A 402 8.23 0.80 10.72
CA GLU A 402 9.28 1.43 11.54
C GLU A 402 10.65 0.74 11.39
N ARG A 403 10.64 -0.57 11.16
CA ARG A 403 11.86 -1.39 10.98
C ARG A 403 12.26 -1.56 9.52
N ASN A 404 11.52 -0.96 8.58
CA ASN A 404 11.72 -1.09 7.14
C ASN A 404 11.77 -2.55 6.65
N LEU A 405 10.90 -3.40 7.21
CA LEU A 405 10.91 -4.86 6.95
C LEU A 405 9.95 -5.29 5.84
N CYS A 406 8.90 -4.50 5.57
CA CYS A 406 7.85 -4.88 4.64
C CYS A 406 7.24 -3.66 3.95
N ASP A 407 7.09 -3.73 2.62
CA ASP A 407 6.32 -2.78 1.84
C ASP A 407 4.84 -3.22 1.74
N PHE A 408 3.92 -2.28 1.87
CA PHE A 408 2.48 -2.58 1.90
C PHE A 408 1.73 -2.01 0.69
N TYR A 409 1.15 -2.89 -0.10
CA TYR A 409 0.23 -2.57 -1.18
C TYR A 409 -1.20 -2.78 -0.70
N MET A 410 -1.70 -1.82 0.09
CA MET A 410 -3.07 -1.82 0.63
C MET A 410 -4.09 -1.38 -0.42
N ASN A 411 -5.36 -1.74 -0.23
CA ASN A 411 -6.44 -1.49 -1.21
C ASN A 411 -6.05 -1.94 -2.63
N SER A 412 -5.25 -3.00 -2.73
CA SER A 412 -4.66 -3.45 -3.98
C SER A 412 -4.88 -4.94 -4.20
N VAL A 413 -5.06 -5.33 -5.46
CA VAL A 413 -5.35 -6.71 -5.86
C VAL A 413 -4.29 -7.18 -6.86
N ALA A 414 -3.71 -8.34 -6.60
CA ALA A 414 -2.92 -9.06 -7.60
C ALA A 414 -3.85 -9.61 -8.68
N ARG A 415 -3.69 -9.14 -9.92
CA ARG A 415 -4.55 -9.50 -11.06
C ARG A 415 -4.07 -10.76 -11.78
N ARG A 416 -2.75 -10.89 -11.95
CA ARG A 416 -2.09 -12.07 -12.49
C ARG A 416 -0.66 -12.19 -11.98
N VAL A 417 -0.13 -13.40 -12.03
CA VAL A 417 1.27 -13.71 -11.74
C VAL A 417 1.88 -14.37 -12.97
N GLU A 418 2.98 -13.83 -13.46
CA GLU A 418 3.73 -14.42 -14.57
C GLU A 418 5.06 -14.95 -14.07
N LYS A 419 5.35 -16.21 -14.37
CA LYS A 419 6.63 -16.83 -14.04
C LYS A 419 7.67 -16.49 -15.10
N GLU A 420 8.79 -15.92 -14.68
CA GLU A 420 9.95 -15.62 -15.53
C GLU A 420 11.23 -16.19 -14.92
N ARG A 421 11.71 -17.32 -15.45
CA ARG A 421 12.92 -18.03 -14.99
C ARG A 421 12.89 -18.29 -13.49
N SER A 422 13.58 -17.45 -12.72
CA SER A 422 13.74 -17.53 -11.26
C SER A 422 12.93 -16.51 -10.47
N HIS A 423 12.08 -15.71 -11.13
CA HIS A 423 11.28 -14.67 -10.51
C HIS A 423 9.82 -14.70 -11.02
N PHE A 424 8.98 -13.90 -10.37
CA PHE A 424 7.56 -13.75 -10.68
C PHE A 424 7.24 -12.28 -10.86
N LYS A 425 6.60 -11.92 -11.97
CA LYS A 425 5.98 -10.61 -12.16
C LYS A 425 4.55 -10.66 -11.61
N ILE A 426 4.25 -9.83 -10.63
CA ILE A 426 2.94 -9.75 -9.99
C ILE A 426 2.30 -8.42 -10.37
N PHE A 427 1.25 -8.48 -11.18
CA PHE A 427 0.54 -7.31 -11.68
C PHE A 427 -0.48 -6.82 -10.66
N ILE A 428 -0.40 -5.54 -10.30
CA ILE A 428 -1.16 -4.93 -9.21
C ILE A 428 -2.17 -3.93 -9.78
N ASN A 429 -3.45 -4.17 -9.51
CA ASN A 429 -4.62 -3.36 -9.90
C ASN A 429 -4.88 -3.25 -11.42
N SER A 430 -3.83 -3.12 -12.23
CA SER A 430 -3.83 -2.93 -13.69
C SER A 430 -2.74 -3.78 -14.35
N ASP A 431 -2.78 -3.90 -15.67
CA ASP A 431 -1.76 -4.63 -16.45
C ASP A 431 -0.48 -3.81 -16.70
N GLU A 432 -0.44 -2.53 -16.31
CA GLU A 432 0.71 -1.65 -16.52
C GLU A 432 1.69 -1.64 -15.33
N ARG A 433 1.19 -1.92 -14.12
CA ARG A 433 1.99 -1.88 -12.89
C ARG A 433 2.24 -3.27 -12.35
N PHE A 434 3.50 -3.63 -12.20
CA PHE A 434 3.91 -4.91 -11.60
C PHE A 434 5.08 -4.73 -10.64
N ILE A 435 5.20 -5.69 -9.73
CA ILE A 435 6.40 -5.88 -8.89
C ILE A 435 7.03 -7.24 -9.21
N ILE A 436 8.29 -7.42 -8.83
CA ILE A 436 9.02 -8.65 -9.04
C ILE A 436 9.22 -9.35 -7.71
N ALA A 437 8.96 -10.66 -7.66
CA ALA A 437 9.17 -11.49 -6.48
C ALA A 437 10.08 -12.69 -6.81
N LYS A 438 11.01 -13.06 -5.93
CA LYS A 438 11.72 -14.37 -6.05
C LYS A 438 10.82 -15.51 -5.60
N LYS A 439 10.02 -15.28 -4.55
CA LYS A 439 9.08 -16.23 -3.96
C LYS A 439 7.71 -15.57 -3.80
N THR A 440 6.66 -16.35 -3.99
CA THR A 440 5.27 -15.89 -3.83
C THR A 440 4.54 -16.76 -2.83
N VAL A 441 3.82 -16.14 -1.89
CA VAL A 441 2.94 -16.84 -0.95
C VAL A 441 1.49 -16.43 -1.20
N ILE A 442 0.63 -17.39 -1.53
CA ILE A 442 -0.81 -17.18 -1.76
C ILE A 442 -1.57 -17.37 -0.45
N ALA A 443 -2.19 -16.30 0.04
CA ALA A 443 -2.99 -16.25 1.26
C ALA A 443 -4.32 -15.50 1.05
N THR A 444 -4.91 -15.67 -0.14
CA THR A 444 -6.11 -14.97 -0.62
C THR A 444 -7.42 -15.47 0.00
N GLY A 445 -7.34 -16.51 0.84
CA GLY A 445 -8.48 -17.15 1.48
C GLY A 445 -9.38 -17.89 0.49
N GLY A 446 -10.52 -18.38 0.99
CA GLY A 446 -11.48 -19.14 0.21
C GLY A 446 -12.78 -18.37 -0.03
N SER A 447 -13.52 -18.77 -1.06
CA SER A 447 -14.91 -18.33 -1.26
C SER A 447 -15.84 -19.48 -1.58
N SER A 448 -17.13 -19.23 -1.35
CA SER A 448 -18.23 -20.13 -1.74
C SER A 448 -18.84 -19.77 -3.11
N LYS A 449 -18.36 -18.68 -3.72
CA LYS A 449 -18.82 -18.19 -5.03
C LYS A 449 -18.34 -19.17 -6.09
N GLU A 450 -19.17 -19.45 -7.10
CA GLU A 450 -18.88 -20.38 -8.22
C GLU A 450 -19.14 -21.87 -7.98
N PHE A 451 -20.21 -22.17 -7.26
CA PHE A 451 -20.96 -23.36 -7.63
C PHE A 451 -21.72 -23.06 -8.92
N ASN A 452 -21.26 -23.57 -10.07
CA ASN A 452 -22.07 -23.55 -11.30
C ASN A 452 -23.26 -24.48 -11.08
N LEU A 453 -24.34 -23.93 -10.52
CA LEU A 453 -25.51 -24.64 -10.02
C LEU A 453 -26.17 -25.51 -11.10
N GLU A 454 -26.02 -25.13 -12.36
CA GLU A 454 -26.54 -25.89 -13.50
C GLU A 454 -25.77 -27.19 -13.77
N LYS A 455 -24.53 -27.29 -13.29
CA LYS A 455 -23.65 -28.45 -13.42
C LYS A 455 -23.49 -29.25 -12.12
N LEU A 456 -24.14 -28.84 -11.04
CA LEU A 456 -24.03 -29.50 -9.76
C LEU A 456 -25.03 -30.63 -9.63
N ASN A 457 -24.48 -31.84 -9.47
CA ASN A 457 -25.21 -32.98 -8.96
C ASN A 457 -24.87 -33.16 -7.48
N PHE A 458 -25.88 -33.45 -6.66
CA PHE A 458 -25.64 -33.93 -5.31
C PHE A 458 -25.58 -35.46 -5.35
N GLY A 459 -24.37 -36.00 -5.17
CA GLY A 459 -24.06 -37.39 -5.51
C GLY A 459 -24.02 -37.62 -7.02
N GLU A 460 -24.25 -38.86 -7.48
CA GLU A 460 -24.12 -39.19 -8.91
C GLU A 460 -25.34 -38.79 -9.75
N ASP A 461 -26.54 -38.71 -9.16
CA ASP A 461 -27.80 -38.72 -9.93
C ASP A 461 -28.84 -37.61 -9.65
N VAL A 462 -28.65 -36.74 -8.65
CA VAL A 462 -29.65 -35.70 -8.30
C VAL A 462 -29.22 -34.35 -8.86
N SER A 463 -29.88 -33.91 -9.93
CA SER A 463 -29.63 -32.61 -10.53
C SER A 463 -30.22 -31.49 -9.69
N LEU A 464 -29.37 -30.52 -9.33
CA LEU A 464 -29.76 -29.35 -8.54
C LEU A 464 -30.29 -28.18 -9.39
N LYS A 465 -30.23 -28.30 -10.72
CA LYS A 465 -30.56 -27.21 -11.67
C LYS A 465 -31.98 -26.65 -11.47
N ASN A 466 -32.96 -27.51 -11.19
CA ASN A 466 -34.36 -27.13 -11.03
C ASN A 466 -34.67 -26.37 -9.73
N TYR A 467 -33.68 -26.21 -8.85
CA TYR A 467 -33.84 -25.62 -7.52
C TYR A 467 -33.04 -24.33 -7.32
N SER A 468 -32.33 -23.86 -8.35
CA SER A 468 -31.35 -22.77 -8.27
C SER A 468 -31.89 -21.46 -7.70
N SER A 469 -33.16 -21.12 -7.93
CA SER A 469 -33.81 -19.91 -7.39
C SER A 469 -33.99 -19.93 -5.86
N ARG A 470 -33.86 -21.09 -5.21
CA ARG A 470 -33.99 -21.27 -3.76
C ARG A 470 -32.65 -21.44 -3.05
N PHE A 471 -31.54 -21.28 -3.77
CA PHE A 471 -30.22 -21.60 -3.25
C PHE A 471 -29.59 -20.47 -2.47
N LEU A 472 -28.95 -20.86 -1.38
CA LEU A 472 -28.17 -19.99 -0.53
C LEU A 472 -26.87 -20.70 -0.16
N SER A 473 -25.72 -20.07 -0.35
CA SER A 473 -24.49 -20.63 0.22
C SER A 473 -24.50 -20.46 1.74
N SER A 474 -23.92 -21.41 2.47
CA SER A 474 -23.75 -21.28 3.92
C SER A 474 -22.97 -20.01 4.29
N ASP A 475 -21.99 -19.61 3.49
CA ASP A 475 -21.23 -18.37 3.71
C ASP A 475 -22.10 -17.11 3.61
N LYS A 476 -23.01 -17.02 2.61
CA LYS A 476 -23.93 -15.87 2.51
C LYS A 476 -24.94 -15.88 3.67
N LEU A 477 -25.49 -17.04 4.04
CA LEU A 477 -26.37 -17.15 5.21
C LEU A 477 -25.70 -16.63 6.48
N LEU A 478 -24.48 -17.08 6.73
CA LEU A 478 -23.77 -16.76 7.96
C LEU A 478 -23.24 -15.32 8.00
N ARG A 479 -23.23 -14.58 6.88
CA ARG A 479 -22.82 -13.16 6.83
C ARG A 479 -24.01 -12.20 6.81
N SER A 480 -24.99 -12.47 5.96
CA SER A 480 -26.14 -11.59 5.74
C SER A 480 -27.38 -11.98 6.54
N GLY A 481 -27.39 -13.17 7.15
CA GLY A 481 -28.57 -13.75 7.76
C GLY A 481 -29.57 -14.31 6.75
N ILE A 482 -30.66 -14.89 7.27
CA ILE A 482 -31.70 -15.52 6.45
C ILE A 482 -32.75 -14.51 5.92
N GLU A 483 -32.82 -13.33 6.54
CA GLU A 483 -33.81 -12.28 6.28
C GLU A 483 -33.72 -11.67 4.87
N GLU A 484 -32.50 -11.48 4.35
CA GLU A 484 -32.27 -10.94 2.99
C GLU A 484 -32.98 -11.78 1.91
N ILE A 485 -33.30 -13.04 2.20
CA ILE A 485 -33.80 -14.03 1.24
C ILE A 485 -35.28 -14.37 1.49
N LEU A 486 -35.66 -14.56 2.75
CA LEU A 486 -37.05 -14.86 3.11
C LEU A 486 -38.00 -13.64 3.02
N SER A 487 -37.46 -12.42 2.88
CA SER A 487 -38.22 -11.20 2.59
C SER A 487 -39.11 -11.31 1.34
N SER A 488 -38.82 -12.23 0.41
CA SER A 488 -39.56 -12.44 -0.84
C SER A 488 -40.53 -13.64 -0.82
N SER A 489 -40.47 -14.53 0.18
CA SER A 489 -41.30 -15.75 0.24
C SER A 489 -41.72 -16.10 1.68
N LEU A 490 -42.83 -15.52 2.11
CA LEU A 490 -43.36 -15.64 3.48
C LEU A 490 -43.92 -17.04 3.79
N LYS A 491 -43.20 -17.82 4.60
CA LYS A 491 -43.76 -18.81 5.54
C LYS A 491 -43.17 -18.57 6.93
N LYS A 492 -44.02 -18.39 7.95
CA LYS A 492 -43.60 -18.31 9.37
C LYS A 492 -42.86 -19.57 9.86
N THR A 493 -43.05 -20.69 9.15
CA THR A 493 -42.47 -22.01 9.44
C THR A 493 -41.76 -22.59 8.19
N PRO A 494 -40.60 -22.05 7.80
CA PRO A 494 -39.92 -22.47 6.59
C PRO A 494 -39.38 -23.90 6.71
N LYS A 495 -39.42 -24.65 5.59
CA LYS A 495 -38.69 -25.92 5.45
C LYS A 495 -37.34 -25.64 4.82
N VAL A 496 -36.26 -26.07 5.46
CA VAL A 496 -34.89 -25.81 5.03
C VAL A 496 -34.18 -27.13 4.79
N VAL A 497 -33.53 -27.23 3.64
CA VAL A 497 -32.63 -28.34 3.32
C VAL A 497 -31.21 -27.81 3.30
N ILE A 498 -30.31 -28.44 4.07
CA ILE A 498 -28.88 -28.13 4.07
C ILE A 498 -28.16 -29.29 3.38
N LEU A 499 -27.43 -28.99 2.31
CA LEU A 499 -26.64 -29.96 1.57
C LEU A 499 -25.18 -29.87 2.00
N GLY A 500 -24.68 -30.89 2.71
CA GLY A 500 -23.32 -30.95 3.24
C GLY A 500 -23.28 -31.55 4.65
N GLY A 501 -22.10 -32.05 5.03
CA GLY A 501 -21.86 -32.63 6.37
C GLY A 501 -20.68 -32.00 7.12
N SER A 502 -20.19 -30.84 6.67
CA SER A 502 -19.06 -30.12 7.28
C SER A 502 -19.51 -29.21 8.43
N HIS A 503 -18.56 -28.64 9.20
CA HIS A 503 -18.87 -27.62 10.23
C HIS A 503 -19.78 -26.52 9.69
N SER A 504 -19.57 -26.03 8.46
CA SER A 504 -20.41 -24.98 7.88
C SER A 504 -21.89 -25.37 7.73
N ALA A 505 -22.21 -26.66 7.51
CA ALA A 505 -23.58 -27.15 7.46
C ALA A 505 -24.23 -27.14 8.85
N PHE A 506 -23.48 -27.56 9.87
CA PHE A 506 -23.96 -27.59 11.25
C PHE A 506 -24.00 -26.19 11.89
N SER A 507 -23.09 -25.29 11.53
CA SER A 507 -23.16 -23.87 11.90
C SER A 507 -24.37 -23.19 11.27
N ALA A 508 -24.71 -23.51 10.02
CA ALA A 508 -25.95 -23.04 9.40
C ALA A 508 -27.18 -23.57 10.15
N ALA A 509 -27.22 -24.85 10.51
CA ALA A 509 -28.30 -25.40 11.32
C ALA A 509 -28.39 -24.71 12.70
N HIS A 510 -27.26 -24.51 13.37
CA HIS A 510 -27.19 -23.81 14.65
C HIS A 510 -27.72 -22.38 14.55
N TYR A 511 -27.31 -21.64 13.51
CA TYR A 511 -27.80 -20.28 13.25
C TYR A 511 -29.33 -20.26 13.10
N LEU A 512 -29.89 -21.19 12.31
CA LEU A 512 -31.34 -21.28 12.11
C LEU A 512 -32.10 -21.62 13.39
N LEU A 513 -31.59 -22.57 14.19
CA LEU A 513 -32.23 -23.01 15.43
C LEU A 513 -32.32 -21.91 16.50
N ASN A 514 -31.37 -20.97 16.49
CA ASN A 514 -31.30 -19.85 17.41
C ASN A 514 -31.91 -18.56 16.85
N ASN A 515 -32.36 -18.56 15.59
CA ASN A 515 -33.04 -17.41 15.03
C ASN A 515 -34.42 -17.26 15.68
N ARG A 516 -34.72 -16.05 16.20
CA ARG A 516 -35.95 -15.76 16.95
C ARG A 516 -37.12 -15.32 16.08
N GLU A 517 -36.88 -14.99 14.82
CA GLU A 517 -37.91 -14.48 13.91
C GLU A 517 -38.71 -15.60 13.24
N TYR A 518 -38.09 -16.77 13.04
CA TYR A 518 -38.71 -17.91 12.36
C TYR A 518 -38.90 -19.10 13.31
N ALA A 519 -40.09 -19.70 13.28
CA ALA A 519 -40.39 -20.88 14.08
C ALA A 519 -40.13 -22.16 13.27
N PHE A 520 -39.15 -22.96 13.69
CA PHE A 520 -38.91 -24.27 13.10
C PHE A 520 -39.65 -25.35 13.87
N GLY A 521 -40.60 -26.02 13.22
CA GLY A 521 -41.24 -27.23 13.76
C GLY A 521 -40.35 -28.46 13.67
N PRO A 522 -40.80 -29.62 14.19
CA PRO A 522 -40.09 -30.88 14.05
C PRO A 522 -39.73 -31.18 12.59
N GLU A 523 -38.48 -31.58 12.35
CA GLU A 523 -37.94 -31.96 11.03
C GLU A 523 -38.02 -30.89 9.93
N ASN A 524 -38.27 -29.62 10.28
CA ASN A 524 -38.28 -28.53 9.31
C ASN A 524 -36.88 -28.22 8.76
N ILE A 525 -35.81 -28.57 9.48
CA ILE A 525 -34.43 -28.45 9.00
C ILE A 525 -33.89 -29.85 8.71
N LYS A 526 -33.49 -30.10 7.47
CA LYS A 526 -32.96 -31.40 7.04
C LYS A 526 -31.55 -31.24 6.52
N ILE A 527 -30.59 -31.91 7.14
CA ILE A 527 -29.20 -31.95 6.72
C ILE A 527 -28.99 -33.22 5.91
N TRP A 528 -28.62 -33.09 4.64
CA TRP A 528 -28.23 -34.20 3.78
C TRP A 528 -26.70 -34.27 3.69
N SER A 529 -26.12 -35.39 4.14
CA SER A 529 -24.68 -35.64 4.13
C SER A 529 -24.34 -36.95 3.42
N ARG A 530 -23.12 -37.07 2.88
CA ARG A 530 -22.61 -38.31 2.27
C ARG A 530 -22.21 -39.36 3.30
N SER A 531 -21.86 -38.92 4.50
CA SER A 531 -21.41 -39.76 5.61
C SER A 531 -21.91 -39.20 6.93
N LEU A 532 -21.87 -40.04 7.98
CA LEU A 532 -22.17 -39.59 9.33
C LEU A 532 -21.14 -38.54 9.77
N PRO A 533 -21.57 -37.38 10.29
CA PRO A 533 -20.68 -36.41 10.91
C PRO A 533 -19.93 -37.04 12.07
N LYS A 534 -18.69 -36.61 12.27
CA LYS A 534 -17.84 -37.04 13.37
C LYS A 534 -17.84 -36.00 14.48
N LEU A 535 -17.69 -36.43 15.73
CA LEU A 535 -17.66 -35.54 16.89
C LEU A 535 -16.26 -35.46 17.49
N TYR A 536 -15.76 -34.25 17.70
CA TYR A 536 -14.50 -34.05 18.41
C TYR A 536 -14.67 -34.33 19.90
N PHE A 537 -13.69 -35.04 20.49
CA PHE A 537 -13.55 -35.17 21.94
C PHE A 537 -12.09 -34.96 22.37
N PRO A 538 -11.85 -34.26 23.51
CA PRO A 538 -10.52 -34.11 24.09
C PRO A 538 -9.82 -35.43 24.41
N THR A 539 -10.58 -36.43 24.87
CA THR A 539 -10.08 -37.76 25.26
C THR A 539 -11.03 -38.87 24.81
N LYS A 540 -10.53 -40.11 24.83
CA LYS A 540 -11.33 -41.32 24.57
C LYS A 540 -12.38 -41.54 25.66
N GLU A 541 -11.99 -41.26 26.89
CA GLU A 541 -12.82 -41.41 28.09
C GLU A 541 -14.05 -40.49 28.01
N GLU A 542 -13.86 -39.22 27.68
CA GLU A 542 -14.96 -38.25 27.51
C GLU A 542 -15.92 -38.64 26.37
N ALA A 543 -15.40 -39.23 25.28
CA ALA A 543 -16.24 -39.73 24.20
C ALA A 543 -17.18 -40.85 24.71
N ASN A 544 -16.62 -41.82 25.43
CA ASN A 544 -17.40 -42.93 25.98
C ASN A 544 -18.40 -42.47 27.06
N GLU A 545 -17.99 -41.58 27.96
CA GLU A 545 -18.84 -40.99 29.00
C GLU A 545 -20.02 -40.20 28.41
N SER A 546 -19.82 -39.58 27.23
CA SER A 546 -20.89 -38.91 26.49
C SER A 546 -21.88 -39.88 25.82
N GLY A 547 -21.58 -41.18 25.78
CA GLY A 547 -22.32 -42.20 25.05
C GLY A 547 -21.98 -42.29 23.56
N TYR A 548 -20.91 -41.62 23.11
CA TYR A 548 -20.47 -41.64 21.71
C TYR A 548 -19.42 -42.72 21.48
N ASN A 549 -19.80 -43.79 20.79
CA ASN A 549 -18.94 -44.96 20.52
C ASN A 549 -18.59 -45.16 19.03
N ASP A 550 -18.94 -44.20 18.15
CA ASP A 550 -18.64 -44.29 16.70
C ASP A 550 -17.21 -43.80 16.39
N PHE A 551 -16.21 -44.51 16.92
CA PHE A 551 -14.79 -44.30 16.62
C PHE A 551 -13.96 -45.57 16.91
N ASN A 552 -12.78 -45.68 16.28
CA ASN A 552 -11.78 -46.72 16.52
C ASN A 552 -10.38 -46.13 16.69
N ASP A 553 -9.35 -46.95 16.87
CA ASP A 553 -7.97 -46.47 17.13
C ASP A 553 -7.40 -45.61 16.00
N LYS A 554 -7.87 -45.77 14.75
CA LYS A 554 -7.46 -44.91 13.62
C LYS A 554 -8.09 -43.52 13.66
N ASP A 555 -9.10 -43.31 14.49
CA ASP A 555 -9.79 -42.03 14.68
C ASP A 555 -9.22 -41.22 15.85
N ILE A 556 -8.21 -41.76 16.53
CA ILE A 556 -7.50 -41.12 17.63
C ILE A 556 -6.20 -40.53 17.10
N CYS A 557 -5.96 -39.25 17.38
CA CYS A 557 -4.70 -38.63 17.02
C CYS A 557 -3.56 -39.23 17.87
N PRO A 558 -2.49 -39.78 17.26
CA PRO A 558 -1.42 -40.44 18.01
C PRO A 558 -0.55 -39.46 18.81
N VAL A 559 -0.58 -38.17 18.47
CA VAL A 559 0.21 -37.11 19.12
C VAL A 559 -0.51 -36.51 20.32
N THR A 560 -1.81 -36.24 20.20
CA THR A 560 -2.57 -35.53 21.24
C THR A 560 -3.62 -36.39 21.93
N HIS A 561 -3.82 -37.63 21.49
CA HIS A 561 -4.82 -38.58 21.99
C HIS A 561 -6.30 -38.13 21.89
N LYS A 562 -6.55 -36.98 21.26
CA LYS A 562 -7.86 -36.45 20.90
C LYS A 562 -8.56 -37.33 19.86
N VAL A 563 -9.87 -37.56 20.04
CA VAL A 563 -10.73 -38.30 19.10
C VAL A 563 -11.25 -37.35 18.03
N TYR A 564 -11.15 -37.75 16.76
CA TYR A 564 -11.49 -36.94 15.58
C TYR A 564 -10.97 -35.50 15.69
N ARG A 565 -9.67 -35.36 15.99
CA ARG A 565 -9.01 -34.06 16.19
C ARG A 565 -9.26 -33.14 15.00
N LEU A 566 -9.17 -33.66 13.78
CA LEU A 566 -9.28 -32.86 12.55
C LEU A 566 -10.66 -32.99 11.90
N ALA A 567 -11.27 -34.18 11.89
CA ALA A 567 -12.56 -34.44 11.26
C ALA A 567 -13.78 -34.01 12.10
N GLY A 568 -13.62 -33.91 13.42
CA GLY A 568 -14.74 -33.81 14.35
C GLY A 568 -15.38 -32.41 14.36
N LEU A 569 -16.71 -32.36 14.34
CA LEU A 569 -17.49 -31.18 14.66
C LEU A 569 -17.10 -30.64 16.04
N ARG A 570 -17.05 -29.32 16.17
CA ARG A 570 -16.66 -28.59 17.37
C ARG A 570 -17.69 -27.53 17.73
N MET A 571 -17.69 -27.09 18.99
CA MET A 571 -18.53 -26.01 19.54
C MET A 571 -19.99 -26.14 19.09
N ASP A 572 -20.59 -25.07 18.59
CA ASP A 572 -21.96 -25.01 18.06
C ASP A 572 -22.36 -26.21 17.19
N GLY A 573 -21.48 -26.62 16.26
CA GLY A 573 -21.78 -27.73 15.35
C GLY A 573 -21.80 -29.08 16.05
N ARG A 574 -20.91 -29.27 17.02
CA ARG A 574 -20.90 -30.44 17.92
C ARG A 574 -22.17 -30.47 18.77
N ASP A 575 -22.57 -29.34 19.34
CA ASP A 575 -23.73 -29.23 20.22
C ASP A 575 -25.04 -29.52 19.48
N VAL A 576 -25.18 -29.06 18.23
CA VAL A 576 -26.32 -29.43 17.38
C VAL A 576 -26.36 -30.95 17.20
N TYR A 577 -25.25 -31.57 16.79
CA TYR A 577 -25.25 -33.00 16.48
C TYR A 577 -25.39 -33.89 17.73
N MET A 578 -24.80 -33.49 18.87
CA MET A 578 -25.01 -34.17 20.16
C MET A 578 -26.46 -34.14 20.60
N ARG A 579 -27.15 -32.99 20.47
CA ARG A 579 -28.60 -32.89 20.76
C ARG A 579 -29.45 -33.70 19.80
N MET A 580 -29.08 -33.80 18.51
CA MET A 580 -29.81 -34.66 17.57
C MET A 580 -29.74 -36.14 17.99
N LEU A 581 -28.61 -36.57 18.56
CA LEU A 581 -28.37 -37.93 19.05
C LEU A 581 -28.79 -38.14 20.51
N ALA A 582 -29.22 -37.10 21.23
CA ALA A 582 -29.53 -37.13 22.67
C ALA A 582 -28.37 -37.68 23.53
N LEU A 583 -27.13 -37.34 23.16
CA LEU A 583 -25.92 -37.74 23.89
C LEU A 583 -25.74 -36.93 25.18
N SER A 584 -24.96 -37.44 26.12
CA SER A 584 -24.69 -36.79 27.42
C SER A 584 -25.94 -36.33 28.19
N GLY A 585 -27.09 -37.00 28.01
CA GLY A 585 -28.35 -36.61 28.64
C GLY A 585 -28.95 -35.29 28.12
N MET A 586 -28.47 -34.79 26.98
CA MET A 586 -29.01 -33.58 26.36
C MET A 586 -30.43 -33.80 25.83
N GLU A 587 -31.26 -32.75 25.89
CA GLU A 587 -32.60 -32.77 25.28
C GLU A 587 -32.49 -32.97 23.76
N LYS A 588 -33.35 -33.85 23.23
CA LYS A 588 -33.33 -34.19 21.81
C LYS A 588 -33.80 -33.03 20.95
N GLU A 589 -32.95 -32.56 20.04
CA GLU A 589 -33.31 -31.52 19.07
C GLU A 589 -34.11 -32.14 17.91
N ASN A 590 -35.43 -32.04 17.99
CA ASN A 590 -36.34 -32.64 17.01
C ASN A 590 -36.59 -31.76 15.77
N ARG A 591 -36.16 -30.50 15.78
CA ARG A 591 -36.35 -29.58 14.63
C ARG A 591 -35.38 -29.86 13.48
N VAL A 592 -34.26 -30.53 13.77
CA VAL A 592 -33.23 -30.92 12.79
C VAL A 592 -33.19 -32.42 12.60
N MET A 593 -33.12 -32.87 11.34
CA MET A 593 -32.93 -34.27 10.98
C MET A 593 -31.70 -34.43 10.09
N LEU A 594 -30.85 -35.42 10.40
CA LEU A 594 -29.75 -35.84 9.52
C LEU A 594 -30.25 -36.97 8.61
N LYS A 595 -29.96 -36.86 7.31
CA LYS A 595 -30.20 -37.88 6.31
C LYS A 595 -28.90 -38.21 5.57
N ILE A 596 -28.63 -39.50 5.41
CA ILE A 596 -27.44 -39.99 4.70
C ILE A 596 -27.79 -40.28 3.24
N PHE A 597 -26.99 -39.72 2.35
CA PHE A 597 -27.06 -39.98 0.93
C PHE A 597 -26.76 -41.46 0.64
N GLY A 598 -27.59 -42.11 -0.18
CA GLY A 598 -27.41 -43.51 -0.58
C GLY A 598 -28.54 -44.47 -0.23
N LYS A 599 -29.63 -44.02 0.41
CA LYS A 599 -30.78 -44.92 0.75
C LYS A 599 -32.03 -44.76 -0.12
N ASN A 600 -32.32 -43.58 -0.71
CA ASN A 600 -33.44 -43.41 -1.64
C ASN A 600 -33.39 -42.06 -2.40
N LYS A 601 -33.12 -42.08 -3.73
CA LYS A 601 -33.09 -40.86 -4.58
C LYS A 601 -34.39 -40.04 -4.51
N SER A 602 -35.53 -40.73 -4.44
CA SER A 602 -36.84 -40.07 -4.39
C SER A 602 -37.04 -39.22 -3.13
N GLU A 603 -36.36 -39.56 -2.03
CA GLU A 603 -36.52 -38.89 -0.75
C GLU A 603 -35.84 -37.51 -0.74
N ILE A 604 -34.63 -37.41 -1.29
CA ILE A 604 -33.94 -36.12 -1.41
C ILE A 604 -34.64 -35.21 -2.43
N GLU A 605 -35.11 -35.75 -3.55
CA GLU A 605 -35.88 -34.97 -4.53
C GLU A 605 -37.17 -34.43 -3.92
N LYS A 606 -37.87 -35.24 -3.10
CA LYS A 606 -39.02 -34.78 -2.32
C LYS A 606 -38.65 -33.66 -1.36
N ASP A 607 -37.61 -33.85 -0.55
CA ASP A 607 -37.18 -32.83 0.42
C ASP A 607 -36.77 -31.51 -0.27
N LEU A 608 -36.04 -31.58 -1.39
CA LEU A 608 -35.66 -30.43 -2.20
C LEU A 608 -36.88 -29.73 -2.82
N SER A 609 -37.88 -30.50 -3.28
CA SER A 609 -39.11 -29.94 -3.84
C SER A 609 -39.92 -29.17 -2.79
N GLU A 610 -39.98 -29.66 -1.55
CA GLU A 610 -40.71 -29.05 -0.44
C GLU A 610 -39.94 -27.91 0.25
N ALA A 611 -38.62 -27.84 0.04
CA ALA A 611 -37.77 -26.84 0.67
C ALA A 611 -38.15 -25.42 0.25
N THR A 612 -38.26 -24.53 1.22
CA THR A 612 -38.39 -23.08 0.99
C THR A 612 -37.04 -22.49 0.62
N VAL A 613 -35.99 -22.91 1.33
CA VAL A 613 -34.60 -22.52 1.07
C VAL A 613 -33.72 -23.77 1.10
N ILE A 614 -32.75 -23.83 0.19
CA ILE A 614 -31.76 -24.89 0.12
C ILE A 614 -30.38 -24.27 0.35
N ILE A 615 -29.77 -24.63 1.47
CA ILE A 615 -28.45 -24.14 1.87
C ILE A 615 -27.39 -25.09 1.35
N VAL A 616 -26.41 -24.57 0.62
CA VAL A 616 -25.30 -25.33 0.06
C VAL A 616 -24.05 -25.11 0.91
N ALA A 617 -23.55 -26.19 1.53
CA ALA A 617 -22.43 -26.21 2.46
C ALA A 617 -21.32 -27.19 2.00
N PHE A 618 -20.91 -27.07 0.73
CA PHE A 618 -19.91 -27.94 0.09
C PHE A 618 -18.45 -27.52 0.35
N GLY A 619 -18.23 -26.60 1.28
CA GLY A 619 -16.91 -26.06 1.59
C GLY A 619 -16.53 -24.85 0.73
N TYR A 620 -15.25 -24.46 0.83
CA TYR A 620 -14.70 -23.29 0.17
C TYR A 620 -13.71 -23.72 -0.91
N LYS A 621 -13.55 -22.90 -1.95
CA LYS A 621 -12.47 -22.99 -2.93
C LYS A 621 -11.47 -21.86 -2.72
N LEU A 622 -10.18 -22.14 -2.90
CA LEU A 622 -9.14 -21.12 -2.84
C LEU A 622 -9.39 -20.03 -3.88
N ASN A 623 -9.27 -18.77 -3.50
CA ASN A 623 -9.33 -17.64 -4.43
C ASN A 623 -7.97 -17.47 -5.12
N ILE A 624 -7.61 -18.39 -6.01
CA ILE A 624 -6.30 -18.37 -6.68
C ILE A 624 -6.20 -17.17 -7.64
N VAL A 625 -5.07 -16.47 -7.60
CA VAL A 625 -4.72 -15.48 -8.63
C VAL A 625 -4.30 -16.24 -9.90
N PRO A 626 -4.70 -15.83 -11.12
CA PRO A 626 -4.27 -16.49 -12.35
C PRO A 626 -2.73 -16.51 -12.48
N PHE A 627 -2.17 -17.67 -12.82
CA PHE A 627 -0.74 -17.83 -13.11
C PHE A 627 -0.52 -18.10 -14.59
N TYR A 628 0.56 -17.54 -15.13
CA TYR A 628 1.01 -17.76 -16.50
C TYR A 628 2.48 -18.21 -16.52
N ASN A 629 2.81 -19.12 -17.43
CA ASN A 629 4.16 -19.58 -17.66
C ASN A 629 4.97 -18.60 -18.56
N GLU A 630 6.23 -18.91 -18.84
CA GLU A 630 7.12 -18.08 -19.67
C GLU A 630 6.63 -17.92 -21.13
N ARG A 631 5.70 -18.77 -21.58
CA ARG A 631 5.07 -18.70 -22.91
C ARG A 631 3.74 -17.95 -22.89
N ASN A 632 3.40 -17.33 -21.75
CA ASN A 632 2.12 -16.65 -21.51
C ASN A 632 0.90 -17.61 -21.60
N GLU A 633 1.10 -18.89 -21.30
CA GLU A 633 0.03 -19.88 -21.21
C GLU A 633 -0.42 -20.00 -19.75
N ALA A 634 -1.74 -20.11 -19.54
CA ALA A 634 -2.30 -20.25 -18.19
C ALA A 634 -1.86 -21.57 -17.53
N ILE A 635 -1.40 -21.49 -16.29
CA ILE A 635 -1.08 -22.66 -15.47
C ILE A 635 -2.36 -23.13 -14.80
N LEU A 636 -2.74 -24.38 -15.07
CA LEU A 636 -3.85 -25.07 -14.41
C LEU A 636 -3.36 -25.76 -13.14
N PHE A 637 -4.25 -25.94 -12.16
CA PHE A 637 -3.87 -26.44 -10.83
C PHE A 637 -4.63 -27.72 -10.45
N LYS A 638 -3.93 -28.69 -9.84
CA LYS A 638 -4.54 -29.91 -9.29
C LYS A 638 -5.65 -29.61 -8.27
N GLY A 639 -5.50 -28.51 -7.52
CA GLY A 639 -6.47 -28.08 -6.52
C GLY A 639 -7.84 -27.71 -7.10
N GLU A 640 -7.94 -27.33 -8.37
CA GLU A 640 -9.23 -27.02 -9.01
C GLU A 640 -10.14 -28.25 -9.12
N LYS A 641 -9.55 -29.43 -9.36
CA LYS A 641 -10.26 -30.70 -9.47
C LYS A 641 -10.42 -31.40 -8.12
N THR A 642 -9.38 -31.33 -7.28
CA THR A 642 -9.28 -32.19 -6.08
C THR A 642 -9.51 -31.45 -4.77
N GLY A 643 -9.39 -30.11 -4.75
CA GLY A 643 -9.33 -29.32 -3.53
C GLY A 643 -7.97 -29.35 -2.82
N HIS A 644 -7.01 -30.14 -3.29
CA HIS A 644 -5.65 -30.22 -2.76
C HIS A 644 -4.70 -29.37 -3.60
N TRP A 645 -4.46 -28.13 -3.17
CA TRP A 645 -3.65 -27.17 -3.91
C TRP A 645 -2.16 -27.29 -3.61
N VAL A 646 -1.81 -27.80 -2.43
CA VAL A 646 -0.43 -27.85 -1.95
C VAL A 646 0.01 -29.25 -1.56
N ASN A 647 1.32 -29.48 -1.62
CA ASN A 647 1.96 -30.66 -1.01
C ASN A 647 2.21 -30.47 0.50
N ASP A 648 2.87 -31.45 1.11
CA ASP A 648 3.25 -31.42 2.53
C ASP A 648 4.18 -30.27 2.91
N ASN A 649 4.85 -29.64 1.95
CA ASN A 649 5.71 -28.45 2.15
C ASN A 649 4.95 -27.13 1.91
N CYS A 650 3.64 -27.17 1.70
CA CYS A 650 2.80 -26.03 1.34
C CYS A 650 3.14 -25.41 -0.03
N GLU A 651 3.82 -26.14 -0.91
CA GLU A 651 4.16 -25.71 -2.27
C GLU A 651 3.00 -25.97 -3.22
N LEU A 652 2.70 -25.00 -4.09
CA LEU A 652 1.56 -25.05 -5.02
C LEU A 652 1.78 -26.10 -6.12
N LEU A 653 0.73 -26.85 -6.45
CA LEU A 653 0.76 -27.95 -7.42
C LEU A 653 0.04 -27.60 -8.72
N ASP A 654 0.69 -27.85 -9.85
CA ASP A 654 0.04 -27.77 -11.17
C ASP A 654 -0.94 -28.93 -11.40
N GLU A 655 -1.63 -28.96 -12.54
CA GLU A 655 -2.66 -29.95 -12.89
C GLU A 655 -2.15 -31.40 -12.81
N ASP A 656 -0.89 -31.64 -13.16
CA ASP A 656 -0.25 -32.97 -13.14
C ASP A 656 0.25 -33.35 -11.73
N GLY A 657 0.17 -32.42 -10.78
CA GLY A 657 0.66 -32.60 -9.41
C GLY A 657 2.14 -32.33 -9.24
N SER A 658 2.79 -31.67 -10.21
CA SER A 658 4.17 -31.22 -10.10
C SER A 658 4.25 -29.90 -9.32
N VAL A 659 5.37 -29.69 -8.64
CA VAL A 659 5.57 -28.51 -7.78
C VAL A 659 5.90 -27.28 -8.62
N ILE A 660 5.18 -26.20 -8.38
CA ILE A 660 5.52 -24.86 -8.88
C ILE A 660 6.54 -24.25 -7.92
N SER A 661 7.83 -24.47 -8.20
CA SER A 661 8.92 -24.03 -7.34
C SER A 661 8.81 -22.55 -6.94
N ASN A 662 9.12 -22.24 -5.68
CA ASN A 662 9.06 -20.90 -5.08
C ASN A 662 7.65 -20.28 -4.97
N VAL A 663 6.59 -21.07 -5.16
CA VAL A 663 5.20 -20.66 -4.91
C VAL A 663 4.60 -21.50 -3.80
N TYR A 664 4.17 -20.84 -2.72
CA TYR A 664 3.58 -21.46 -1.55
C TYR A 664 2.14 -20.98 -1.37
N ALA A 665 1.29 -21.74 -0.68
CA ALA A 665 -0.04 -21.28 -0.31
C ALA A 665 -0.42 -21.65 1.14
N THR A 666 -1.15 -20.74 1.79
CA THR A 666 -1.67 -20.91 3.15
C THR A 666 -3.08 -20.32 3.27
N GLY A 667 -3.81 -20.69 4.32
CA GLY A 667 -5.15 -20.19 4.57
C GLY A 667 -6.27 -21.12 4.09
N LEU A 668 -7.48 -20.59 4.12
CA LEU A 668 -8.70 -21.34 3.87
C LEU A 668 -8.70 -21.95 2.46
N ALA A 669 -9.04 -23.23 2.37
CA ALA A 669 -9.22 -23.99 1.12
C ALA A 669 -7.94 -24.29 0.31
N THR A 670 -6.75 -24.17 0.91
CA THR A 670 -5.50 -24.63 0.27
C THR A 670 -5.35 -26.15 0.24
N GLY A 671 -6.17 -26.88 1.00
CA GLY A 671 -6.15 -28.34 0.97
C GLY A 671 -4.99 -29.00 1.72
N PHE A 672 -4.30 -28.27 2.60
CA PHE A 672 -3.22 -28.83 3.42
C PHE A 672 -3.74 -29.92 4.37
N ILE A 673 -3.02 -31.03 4.45
CA ILE A 673 -3.34 -32.17 5.32
C ILE A 673 -2.21 -32.33 6.35
N PRO A 674 -2.47 -32.09 7.64
CA PRO A 674 -1.49 -32.34 8.69
C PRO A 674 -1.10 -33.82 8.76
N SER A 675 0.19 -34.10 8.94
CA SER A 675 0.71 -35.46 9.14
C SER A 675 1.91 -35.44 10.11
N GLY A 676 2.27 -36.61 10.64
CA GLY A 676 3.40 -36.78 11.55
C GLY A 676 3.28 -35.94 12.83
N GLU A 677 4.30 -35.13 13.10
CA GLU A 677 4.41 -34.28 14.32
C GLU A 677 3.33 -33.19 14.41
N LEU A 678 2.72 -32.79 13.29
CA LEU A 678 1.58 -31.86 13.29
C LEU A 678 0.30 -32.47 13.88
N GLY A 679 0.32 -33.79 14.04
CA GLY A 679 -0.78 -34.62 14.51
C GLY A 679 -1.95 -34.67 13.52
N GLY A 680 -3.00 -35.34 13.95
CA GLY A 680 -4.12 -35.77 13.12
C GLY A 680 -4.36 -37.26 13.28
N GLU A 681 -5.63 -37.66 13.29
CA GLU A 681 -6.02 -39.06 13.29
C GLU A 681 -5.69 -39.73 11.94
N PRO A 682 -5.18 -40.99 11.92
CA PRO A 682 -4.86 -41.71 10.68
C PRO A 682 -6.00 -41.86 9.69
N SER A 683 -7.25 -41.81 10.15
CA SER A 683 -8.45 -41.88 9.30
C SER A 683 -8.78 -40.57 8.59
N PHE A 684 -8.10 -39.46 8.89
CA PHE A 684 -8.39 -38.15 8.30
C PHE A 684 -8.03 -38.10 6.81
N GLN A 685 -9.03 -37.88 5.96
CA GLN A 685 -8.88 -37.69 4.50
C GLN A 685 -9.29 -36.28 4.05
N GLY A 686 -9.52 -35.36 4.99
CA GLY A 686 -9.96 -34.00 4.72
C GLY A 686 -8.81 -32.99 4.59
N GLN A 687 -9.16 -31.71 4.69
CA GLN A 687 -8.21 -30.59 4.76
C GLN A 687 -8.35 -29.83 6.08
N THR A 688 -7.25 -29.32 6.63
CA THR A 688 -7.30 -28.49 7.84
C THR A 688 -7.54 -27.02 7.48
N ASN A 689 -8.43 -26.36 8.24
CA ASN A 689 -8.71 -24.94 8.06
C ASN A 689 -8.61 -24.14 9.37
N GLY A 690 -7.64 -24.47 10.22
CA GLY A 690 -7.49 -23.85 11.54
C GLY A 690 -6.53 -22.66 11.56
N ILE A 691 -6.97 -21.54 12.14
CA ILE A 691 -6.14 -20.34 12.32
C ILE A 691 -4.82 -20.62 13.06
N TRP A 692 -4.86 -21.51 14.05
CA TRP A 692 -3.69 -21.95 14.80
C TRP A 692 -2.62 -22.55 13.87
N TYR A 693 -3.01 -23.38 12.90
CA TYR A 693 -2.08 -23.97 11.96
C TYR A 693 -1.42 -22.89 11.10
N TYR A 694 -2.20 -21.93 10.58
CA TYR A 694 -1.68 -20.86 9.73
C TYR A 694 -0.71 -19.92 10.45
N GLN A 695 -0.83 -19.78 11.77
CA GLN A 695 0.01 -18.90 12.60
C GLN A 695 1.12 -19.64 13.35
N ASN A 696 1.20 -20.97 13.23
CA ASN A 696 2.24 -21.78 13.85
C ASN A 696 2.76 -22.80 12.83
N ALA A 697 2.29 -24.04 12.85
CA ALA A 697 2.80 -25.16 12.07
C ALA A 697 2.97 -24.93 10.56
N ILE A 698 1.98 -24.35 9.88
CA ILE A 698 2.04 -24.06 8.44
C ILE A 698 2.96 -22.87 8.19
N ALA A 699 2.91 -21.85 9.05
CA ALA A 699 3.83 -20.71 8.97
C ALA A 699 5.28 -21.16 9.09
N ASP A 700 5.63 -21.96 10.11
CA ASP A 700 6.96 -22.54 10.30
C ASP A 700 7.45 -23.28 9.07
N ARG A 701 6.56 -24.10 8.51
CA ARG A 701 6.88 -24.90 7.35
C ARG A 701 7.23 -24.03 6.14
N ILE A 702 6.43 -23.01 5.86
CA ILE A 702 6.70 -22.07 4.77
C ILE A 702 7.96 -21.26 5.08
N ILE A 703 8.10 -20.68 6.27
CA ILE A 703 9.27 -19.88 6.69
C ILE A 703 10.58 -20.66 6.51
N SER A 704 10.60 -21.96 6.83
CA SER A 704 11.79 -22.81 6.65
C SER A 704 12.27 -22.94 5.19
N ARG A 705 11.40 -22.60 4.23
CA ARG A 705 11.67 -22.63 2.79
C ARG A 705 11.88 -21.23 2.19
N LEU A 706 11.49 -20.17 2.90
CA LEU A 706 11.76 -18.78 2.54
C LEU A 706 13.20 -18.39 2.90
#